data_AF-A0A832ANM2-F1
#
_entry.id   AF-A0A832ANM2-F1
#
_cell.length_a   1.000
_cell.length_b   1.000
_cell.length_c   1.000
_cell.angle_alpha   90.00
_cell.angle_beta   90.00
_cell.angle_gamma   90.00
#
_symmetry.space_group_name_H-M   'P 1'
#
loop_
_entity.id
_entity.type
_entity.pdbx_description
1 polymer ?
#
loop_
_entity_poly.entity_id
_entity_poly.type
_entity_poly.pdbx_seq_one_letter_code
_entity_poly.pdbx_strand_id
1 'polypeptide(L)'
;MLLGSDTMRDVISALLPEANFVSRPRFSQLAYSGRKKISRLPRRSAIVAFSSDNVYAIAELIRRQRGGAAVVMGALSPRTRNAQVALYQSGDVDFLVATDAIGMGLNMDIDHVAFAGTGKFDGHAHRPLTPAEFAQIAGRAGRHMNDGTFGETGDAADLDADTVSRIENHDFDSLKVLQWRNAELDYASLGALRASLDRPPRHPRLIRTRISTDQAALETLAGDDDIIARATTPAAVQLLWDICQLPDYRKISRAEHAGLIGRLFAFLHEDGHIPGDWFEKQIRLADNMEGNLDTLAGRIAFIRTWTFVANRSGWLDDAESWRQKARNVEDKLSDALHENLTRRFVDRRTSVLMKRLRERQEWMAAIDKDGTINVEGETVGRLDGFAFTPAGSGADAQGKAIQAAAAQILAEEIPARAEALATAADTAISLNRDGMLVWRGNAVARLVAGDDALAPGLKIIAGDQLNGPDLEKIETRLKNWLESHIREVLAPLLSLRADEELTGHARGLAFRLQENFGVVNRDDVAEEVRSLDQVTRAKIRKHGVRFGAFSIYIPPLLKPAATHLRYLLWSLKQPGLDIPPLPADGLTSVPVLKDPPQGFYATAGYRACGPRAVRVDMLERLADAIRPIVFWKPNPEKPDEKRPEGSVEGGGFTLTPVMMSYLGCSGEDLGGVLRALGYRCQRHKLPPEPAAPPEKHKAEDPPAAPGNAAPDNEAKGEKAVQAETIPAESRLPTAGDNGKEIPATPEITVGGEKAAPAEAAISEPHPSAPEGGGKEPPDKPQTPRKEAGETAASDGSDDADAAATTEKQADAEPRIIEVWRPARRTPARPRRPARTPDRSKNEASCRPRKPGREKTFHGKAKPHPPRAKPGRPAPRRDRAPDPDSPFAILAALKADMSKKRR
;
A
#
# COMPACT_ATOMS: atom_id res chain seq x y z
N MET A 1 14.94 17.65 60.58
CA MET A 1 14.04 18.35 59.64
C MET A 1 12.91 17.41 59.27
N LEU A 2 11.65 17.85 59.32
CA LEU A 2 10.50 17.10 58.83
C LEU A 2 9.96 17.76 57.55
N LEU A 3 9.36 16.98 56.66
CA LEU A 3 8.72 17.44 55.42
C LEU A 3 7.37 16.75 55.30
N GLY A 4 6.31 17.49 54.97
CA GLY A 4 4.93 16.97 54.94
C GLY A 4 3.89 18.06 54.63
N SER A 5 2.61 17.70 54.80
CA SER A 5 1.47 18.62 54.67
C SER A 5 1.36 19.58 55.86
N ASP A 6 0.85 20.78 55.62
CA ASP A 6 0.59 21.77 56.69
C ASP A 6 -0.50 21.29 57.66
N THR A 7 -1.37 20.36 57.25
CA THR A 7 -2.39 19.72 58.11
C THR A 7 -1.82 18.99 59.35
N MET A 8 -0.50 18.77 59.41
CA MET A 8 0.20 18.24 60.60
C MET A 8 0.60 19.32 61.63
N ARG A 9 0.55 20.61 61.26
CA ARG A 9 1.06 21.75 62.04
C ARG A 9 0.58 21.73 63.49
N ASP A 10 -0.73 21.60 63.69
CA ASP A 10 -1.38 21.71 65.01
C ASP A 10 -1.07 20.55 65.96
N VAL A 11 -0.64 19.39 65.44
CA VAL A 11 -0.19 18.26 66.26
C VAL A 11 1.31 18.32 66.50
N ILE A 12 2.10 18.74 65.50
CA ILE A 12 3.54 18.94 65.66
C ILE A 12 3.81 20.04 66.68
N SER A 13 3.11 21.18 66.64
CA SER A 13 3.29 22.27 67.61
C SER A 13 2.86 21.87 69.03
N ALA A 14 1.83 21.03 69.16
CA ALA A 14 1.39 20.51 70.45
C ALA A 14 2.35 19.46 71.05
N LEU A 15 3.07 18.69 70.21
CA LEU A 15 4.05 17.69 70.64
C LEU A 15 5.47 18.25 70.80
N LEU A 16 5.82 19.27 70.00
CA LEU A 16 7.13 19.90 69.91
C LEU A 16 6.95 21.43 69.80
N PRO A 17 6.73 22.15 70.92
CA PRO A 17 6.45 23.58 70.91
C PRO A 17 7.55 24.45 70.27
N GLU A 18 8.79 23.97 70.27
CA GLU A 18 9.97 24.64 69.69
C GLU A 18 10.14 24.38 68.17
N ALA A 19 9.19 23.71 67.53
CA ALA A 19 9.27 23.36 66.11
C ALA A 19 9.15 24.60 65.19
N ASN A 20 10.22 24.90 64.44
CA ASN A 20 10.20 25.91 63.39
C ASN A 20 9.49 25.39 62.12
N PHE A 21 8.46 26.10 61.66
CA PHE A 21 7.67 25.74 60.47
C PHE A 21 7.99 26.65 59.28
N VAL A 22 8.35 26.05 58.13
CA VAL A 22 8.59 26.77 56.87
C VAL A 22 7.58 26.26 55.83
N SER A 23 6.61 27.09 55.45
CA SER A 23 5.66 26.76 54.39
C SER A 23 6.25 27.00 53.00
N ARG A 24 5.80 26.21 52.01
CA ARG A 24 6.13 26.35 50.59
C ARG A 24 4.85 26.18 49.78
N PRO A 25 4.30 27.23 49.16
CA PRO A 25 3.13 27.11 48.29
C PRO A 25 3.48 26.34 47.01
N ARG A 26 2.45 25.81 46.35
CA ARG A 26 2.57 25.19 45.03
C ARG A 26 2.89 26.25 43.97
N PHE A 27 3.75 25.92 43.01
CA PHE A 27 4.15 26.83 41.93
C PHE A 27 3.22 26.80 40.71
N SER A 28 2.50 25.71 40.51
CA SER A 28 1.51 25.52 39.43
C SER A 28 0.08 25.49 39.98
N GLN A 29 -0.88 25.93 39.19
CA GLN A 29 -2.30 25.77 39.50
C GLN A 29 -2.75 24.33 39.20
N LEU A 30 -3.87 23.93 39.80
CA LEU A 30 -4.53 22.65 39.56
C LEU A 30 -6.01 22.92 39.34
N ALA A 31 -6.50 22.65 38.13
CA ALA A 31 -7.87 22.95 37.74
C ALA A 31 -8.71 21.68 37.50
N TYR A 32 -9.93 21.66 38.03
CA TYR A 32 -10.92 20.65 37.75
C TYR A 32 -11.45 20.81 36.32
N SER A 33 -11.59 19.69 35.62
CA SER A 33 -11.88 19.67 34.19
C SER A 33 -13.01 18.72 33.80
N GLY A 34 -13.75 18.22 34.79
CA GLY A 34 -14.95 17.40 34.65
C GLY A 34 -14.73 15.96 34.16
N ARG A 35 -15.77 15.14 34.36
CA ARG A 35 -15.84 13.74 33.88
C ARG A 35 -15.54 13.65 32.38
N LYS A 36 -14.52 12.87 32.03
CA LYS A 36 -14.11 12.57 30.64
C LYS A 36 -14.08 11.08 30.40
N LYS A 37 -14.63 10.62 29.26
CA LYS A 37 -14.46 9.23 28.81
C LYS A 37 -12.99 8.96 28.53
N ILE A 38 -12.51 7.74 28.80
CA ILE A 38 -11.10 7.32 28.62
C ILE A 38 -10.59 7.65 27.19
N SER A 39 -11.42 7.42 26.16
CA SER A 39 -11.12 7.77 24.76
C SER A 39 -10.98 9.27 24.45
N ARG A 40 -11.37 10.15 25.38
CA ARG A 40 -11.28 11.63 25.29
C ARG A 40 -10.32 12.25 26.31
N LEU A 41 -9.63 11.46 27.12
CA LEU A 41 -8.58 11.98 28.01
C LEU A 41 -7.43 12.58 27.19
N PRO A 42 -6.78 13.66 27.68
CA PRO A 42 -5.61 14.25 27.02
C PRO A 42 -4.40 13.30 27.05
N ARG A 43 -3.36 13.61 26.28
CA ARG A 43 -2.07 12.91 26.37
C ARG A 43 -1.43 13.20 27.73
N ARG A 44 -0.47 12.36 28.15
CA ARG A 44 0.18 12.42 29.47
C ARG A 44 -0.83 12.39 30.63
N SER A 45 -1.90 11.60 30.49
CA SER A 45 -2.86 11.35 31.57
C SER A 45 -2.43 10.17 32.45
N ALA A 46 -2.52 10.34 33.77
CA ALA A 46 -2.48 9.25 34.74
C ALA A 46 -3.91 8.90 35.19
N ILE A 47 -4.32 7.66 35.01
CA ILE A 47 -5.65 7.16 35.35
C ILE A 47 -5.54 6.29 36.60
N VAL A 48 -6.28 6.64 37.64
CA VAL A 48 -6.08 6.10 39.00
C VAL A 48 -7.26 5.24 39.42
N ALA A 49 -6.99 3.97 39.72
CA ALA A 49 -7.95 2.98 40.18
C ALA A 49 -7.44 2.25 41.43
N PHE A 50 -8.36 1.81 42.29
CA PHE A 50 -8.04 1.35 43.65
C PHE A 50 -8.10 -0.18 43.82
N SER A 51 -8.07 -0.93 42.71
CA SER A 51 -7.89 -2.38 42.65
C SER A 51 -6.94 -2.75 41.50
N SER A 52 -6.21 -3.86 41.64
CA SER A 52 -5.38 -4.46 40.58
C SER A 52 -6.17 -4.68 39.29
N ASP A 53 -7.38 -5.19 39.46
CA ASP A 53 -8.20 -5.72 38.38
C ASP A 53 -8.73 -4.59 37.50
N ASN A 54 -9.11 -3.47 38.12
CA ASN A 54 -9.48 -2.24 37.41
C ASN A 54 -8.24 -1.62 36.72
N VAL A 55 -7.06 -1.63 37.37
CA VAL A 55 -5.82 -1.16 36.72
C VAL A 55 -5.50 -1.98 35.47
N TYR A 56 -5.57 -3.31 35.54
CA TYR A 56 -5.35 -4.18 34.38
C TYR A 56 -6.44 -4.01 33.29
N ALA A 57 -7.71 -3.91 33.67
CA ALA A 57 -8.82 -3.74 32.72
C ALA A 57 -8.74 -2.40 31.98
N ILE A 58 -8.40 -1.31 32.69
CA ILE A 58 -8.21 0.02 32.11
C ILE A 58 -6.96 0.05 31.22
N ALA A 59 -5.85 -0.56 31.63
CA ALA A 59 -4.63 -0.65 30.81
C ALA A 59 -4.86 -1.42 29.50
N GLU A 60 -5.59 -2.54 29.53
CA GLU A 60 -5.98 -3.30 28.34
C GLU A 60 -6.94 -2.49 27.44
N LEU A 61 -7.88 -1.75 28.02
CA LEU A 61 -8.77 -0.85 27.26
C LEU A 61 -7.99 0.27 26.55
N ILE A 62 -7.01 0.88 27.22
CA ILE A 62 -6.16 1.93 26.64
C ILE A 62 -5.25 1.35 25.56
N ARG A 63 -4.66 0.17 25.76
CA ARG A 63 -3.90 -0.53 24.71
C ARG A 63 -4.72 -0.66 23.42
N ARG A 64 -5.97 -1.11 23.53
CA ARG A 64 -6.89 -1.26 22.38
C ARG A 64 -7.32 0.05 21.72
N GLN A 65 -7.35 1.17 22.46
CA GLN A 65 -7.86 2.47 21.95
C GLN A 65 -6.76 3.50 21.62
N ARG A 66 -5.55 3.34 22.16
CA ARG A 66 -4.46 4.34 22.17
C ARG A 66 -3.06 3.75 21.95
N GLY A 67 -2.92 2.43 21.79
CA GLY A 67 -1.64 1.75 21.52
C GLY A 67 -0.90 1.24 22.75
N GLY A 68 -1.07 1.85 23.93
CA GLY A 68 -0.50 1.30 25.16
C GLY A 68 -0.63 2.20 26.39
N ALA A 69 -0.36 1.60 27.56
CA ALA A 69 -0.23 2.31 28.82
C ALA A 69 0.86 1.67 29.71
N ALA A 70 1.55 2.49 30.50
CA ALA A 70 2.38 2.03 31.60
C ALA A 70 1.49 1.63 32.80
N VAL A 71 1.96 0.70 33.63
CA VAL A 71 1.22 0.21 34.82
C VAL A 71 2.06 0.39 36.09
N VAL A 72 1.54 1.14 37.07
CA VAL A 72 2.21 1.43 38.34
C VAL A 72 1.30 1.13 39.54
N MET A 73 1.59 0.04 40.26
CA MET A 73 0.83 -0.38 41.44
C MET A 73 1.73 -0.48 42.67
N GLY A 74 1.16 -0.28 43.86
CA GLY A 74 1.91 -0.35 45.12
C GLY A 74 2.62 -1.69 45.39
N ALA A 75 2.12 -2.78 44.82
CA ALA A 75 2.69 -4.12 44.92
C ALA A 75 3.97 -4.32 44.06
N LEU A 76 4.19 -3.53 43.01
CA LEU A 76 5.35 -3.66 42.13
C LEU A 76 6.65 -3.34 42.89
N SER A 77 7.72 -4.08 42.62
CA SER A 77 9.05 -3.78 43.16
C SER A 77 9.53 -2.38 42.71
N PRO A 78 10.47 -1.74 43.44
CA PRO A 78 11.02 -0.45 43.04
C PRO A 78 11.60 -0.46 41.62
N ARG A 79 12.22 -1.57 41.21
CA ARG A 79 12.78 -1.78 39.87
C ARG A 79 11.71 -1.81 38.78
N THR A 80 10.73 -2.70 38.89
CA THR A 80 9.61 -2.79 37.92
C THR A 80 8.88 -1.44 37.82
N ARG A 81 8.67 -0.77 38.95
CA ARG A 81 8.00 0.53 39.05
C ARG A 81 8.77 1.64 38.34
N ASN A 82 10.07 1.74 38.56
CA ASN A 82 10.94 2.72 37.88
C ASN A 82 11.00 2.46 36.37
N ALA A 83 11.08 1.19 35.94
CA ALA A 83 11.10 0.83 34.52
C ALA A 83 9.76 1.15 33.82
N GLN A 84 8.62 0.97 34.48
CA GLN A 84 7.30 1.39 33.97
C GLN A 84 7.15 2.92 33.92
N VAL A 85 7.75 3.66 34.86
CA VAL A 85 7.79 5.13 34.80
C VAL A 85 8.73 5.64 33.69
N ALA A 86 9.87 4.98 33.47
CA ALA A 86 10.79 5.33 32.38
C ALA A 86 10.12 5.23 31.01
N LEU A 87 9.34 4.16 30.77
CA LEU A 87 8.52 3.94 29.57
C LEU A 87 7.48 5.05 29.31
N TYR A 88 6.96 5.66 30.38
CA TYR A 88 6.04 6.80 30.28
C TYR A 88 6.79 8.12 30.06
N GLN A 89 7.92 8.34 30.74
CA GLN A 89 8.74 9.54 30.55
C GLN A 89 9.37 9.62 29.15
N SER A 90 9.83 8.50 28.61
CA SER A 90 10.41 8.38 27.27
C SER A 90 9.43 8.65 26.12
N GLY A 91 8.13 8.77 26.42
CA GLY A 91 7.06 8.92 25.46
C GLY A 91 6.67 7.63 24.73
N ASP A 92 7.23 6.46 25.09
CA ASP A 92 6.83 5.18 24.50
C ASP A 92 5.34 4.89 24.74
N VAL A 93 4.78 5.38 25.86
CA VAL A 93 3.33 5.39 26.14
C VAL A 93 2.85 6.75 26.64
N ASP A 94 1.73 7.24 26.11
CA ASP A 94 1.12 8.52 26.48
C ASP A 94 0.28 8.46 27.76
N PHE A 95 0.02 7.26 28.29
CA PHE A 95 -0.91 7.01 29.37
C PHE A 95 -0.27 6.15 30.45
N LEU A 96 -0.61 6.47 31.70
CA LEU A 96 -0.23 5.71 32.88
C LEU A 96 -1.52 5.23 33.56
N VAL A 97 -1.58 3.97 33.96
CA VAL A 97 -2.65 3.44 34.82
C VAL A 97 -2.04 3.01 36.15
N ALA A 98 -2.63 3.45 37.26
CA ALA A 98 -2.00 3.31 38.56
C ALA A 98 -2.97 3.16 39.73
N THR A 99 -2.43 2.76 40.88
CA THR A 99 -3.10 2.98 42.19
C THR A 99 -2.62 4.28 42.83
N ASP A 100 -3.20 4.61 43.99
CA ASP A 100 -2.73 5.61 44.95
C ASP A 100 -1.20 5.65 45.19
N ALA A 101 -0.47 4.57 44.89
CA ALA A 101 0.98 4.49 44.95
C ALA A 101 1.73 5.54 44.09
N ILE A 102 1.11 6.19 43.10
CA ILE A 102 1.73 7.36 42.42
C ILE A 102 1.73 8.63 43.28
N GLY A 103 0.93 8.68 44.34
CA GLY A 103 0.83 9.81 45.27
C GLY A 103 2.11 10.07 46.08
N MET A 104 3.12 9.20 46.02
CA MET A 104 4.44 9.40 46.61
C MET A 104 5.54 8.53 45.97
N GLY A 105 6.81 8.89 46.20
CA GLY A 105 7.96 8.02 45.89
C GLY A 105 8.36 7.90 44.41
N LEU A 106 7.71 8.61 43.48
CA LEU A 106 8.06 8.61 42.06
C LEU A 106 8.20 10.03 41.49
N ASN A 107 9.20 10.19 40.63
CA ASN A 107 9.41 11.38 39.81
C ASN A 107 8.77 11.12 38.43
N MET A 108 7.78 11.90 38.01
CA MET A 108 7.13 11.80 36.70
C MET A 108 6.31 13.06 36.40
N ASP A 109 6.25 13.45 35.13
CA ASP A 109 5.51 14.65 34.68
C ASP A 109 4.18 14.24 34.05
N ILE A 110 3.11 14.47 34.81
CA ILE A 110 1.72 14.19 34.42
C ILE A 110 1.03 15.53 34.15
N ASP A 111 0.25 15.62 33.07
CA ASP A 111 -0.48 16.84 32.72
C ASP A 111 -1.94 16.78 33.23
N HIS A 112 -2.48 15.56 33.36
CA HIS A 112 -3.85 15.30 33.79
C HIS A 112 -3.97 14.06 34.68
N VAL A 113 -4.71 14.16 35.79
CA VAL A 113 -5.07 13.03 36.66
C VAL A 113 -6.57 12.71 36.53
N ALA A 114 -6.87 11.48 36.12
CA ALA A 114 -8.23 10.99 35.93
C ALA A 114 -8.59 9.90 36.95
N PHE A 115 -9.52 10.18 37.85
CA PHE A 115 -9.98 9.21 38.84
C PHE A 115 -10.98 8.21 38.23
N ALA A 116 -10.62 6.93 38.22
CA ALA A 116 -11.48 5.81 37.80
C ALA A 116 -12.21 5.14 38.98
N GLY A 117 -12.24 5.80 40.14
CA GLY A 117 -12.98 5.44 41.33
C GLY A 117 -12.80 6.49 42.42
N THR A 118 -13.74 6.56 43.37
CA THR A 118 -13.77 7.57 44.45
C THR A 118 -13.59 6.97 45.85
N GLY A 119 -13.35 5.65 45.95
CA GLY A 119 -13.15 4.93 47.19
C GLY A 119 -12.14 3.80 47.06
N LYS A 120 -11.60 3.35 48.19
CA LYS A 120 -10.60 2.28 48.30
C LYS A 120 -10.85 1.36 49.48
N PHE A 121 -10.24 0.17 49.45
CA PHE A 121 -10.17 -0.73 50.59
C PHE A 121 -9.02 -0.30 51.52
N ASP A 122 -9.31 -0.08 52.81
CA ASP A 122 -8.29 0.36 53.80
C ASP A 122 -7.57 -0.79 54.53
N GLY A 123 -7.87 -2.04 54.16
CA GLY A 123 -7.46 -3.25 54.87
C GLY A 123 -8.58 -3.89 55.70
N HIS A 124 -9.66 -3.14 55.98
CA HIS A 124 -10.84 -3.64 56.70
C HIS A 124 -12.15 -3.36 55.98
N ALA A 125 -12.30 -2.17 55.38
CA ALA A 125 -13.54 -1.75 54.71
C ALA A 125 -13.27 -0.99 53.41
N HIS A 126 -14.23 -1.04 52.48
CA HIS A 126 -14.29 -0.08 51.38
C HIS A 126 -14.86 1.25 51.91
N ARG A 127 -14.11 2.34 51.74
CA ARG A 127 -14.53 3.69 52.12
C ARG A 127 -14.27 4.70 50.99
N PRO A 128 -14.99 5.83 50.93
CA PRO A 128 -14.59 6.96 50.09
C PRO A 128 -13.20 7.47 50.49
N LEU A 129 -12.53 8.09 49.52
CA LEU A 129 -11.28 8.83 49.72
C LEU A 129 -11.56 10.17 50.40
N THR A 130 -10.61 10.70 51.17
CA THR A 130 -10.71 12.06 51.72
C THR A 130 -10.23 13.10 50.70
N PRO A 131 -10.64 14.39 50.81
CA PRO A 131 -10.12 15.47 49.95
C PRO A 131 -8.58 15.55 49.95
N ALA A 132 -7.93 15.27 51.08
CA ALA A 132 -6.47 15.20 51.17
C ALA A 132 -5.86 14.02 50.40
N GLU A 133 -6.53 12.85 50.36
CA GLU A 133 -6.09 11.70 49.56
C GLU A 133 -6.28 11.97 48.06
N PHE A 134 -7.39 12.60 47.66
CA PHE A 134 -7.56 13.09 46.29
C PHE A 134 -6.47 14.12 45.92
N ALA A 135 -6.21 15.10 46.78
CA ALA A 135 -5.20 16.13 46.53
C ALA A 135 -3.77 15.59 46.47
N GLN A 136 -3.40 14.57 47.26
CA GLN A 136 -2.10 13.92 47.15
C GLN A 136 -1.87 13.25 45.78
N ILE A 137 -2.95 12.78 45.16
CA ILE A 137 -2.93 12.10 43.85
C ILE A 137 -3.06 13.13 42.70
N ALA A 138 -4.06 14.02 42.75
CA ALA A 138 -4.24 15.10 41.78
C ALA A 138 -3.10 16.13 41.78
N GLY A 139 -2.43 16.31 42.93
CA GLY A 139 -1.19 17.07 43.09
C GLY A 139 0.01 16.51 42.31
N ARG A 140 -0.14 15.36 41.63
CA ARG A 140 0.84 14.84 40.67
C ARG A 140 0.70 15.45 39.26
N ALA A 141 -0.46 16.05 38.95
CA ALA A 141 -0.66 16.79 37.70
C ALA A 141 -0.05 18.20 37.77
N GLY A 142 0.64 18.62 36.72
CA GLY A 142 1.32 19.92 36.63
C GLY A 142 2.62 19.98 37.43
N ARG A 143 3.62 20.69 36.91
CA ARG A 143 4.98 20.77 37.47
C ARG A 143 5.67 22.09 37.16
N HIS A 144 6.46 22.58 38.12
CA HIS A 144 7.13 23.88 38.03
C HIS A 144 6.14 24.99 37.67
N MET A 145 6.18 25.49 36.42
CA MET A 145 5.27 26.54 35.91
C MET A 145 4.15 25.98 35.00
N ASN A 146 4.09 24.67 34.77
CA ASN A 146 3.03 24.05 33.98
C ASN A 146 1.86 23.67 34.91
N ASP A 147 0.68 24.24 34.63
CA ASP A 147 -0.55 23.93 35.35
C ASP A 147 -1.01 22.50 35.11
N GLY A 148 -1.62 21.90 36.13
CA GLY A 148 -2.19 20.56 36.09
C GLY A 148 -3.70 20.58 35.96
N THR A 149 -4.29 19.49 35.47
CA THR A 149 -5.74 19.30 35.51
C THR A 149 -6.14 17.98 36.15
N PHE A 150 -7.36 17.91 36.69
CA PHE A 150 -7.94 16.66 37.18
C PHE A 150 -9.41 16.49 36.78
N GLY A 151 -9.96 15.30 37.03
CA GLY A 151 -11.36 14.95 36.77
C GLY A 151 -11.60 13.44 36.91
N GLU A 152 -12.80 13.00 36.55
CA GLU A 152 -13.27 11.62 36.66
C GLU A 152 -13.24 10.89 35.31
N THR A 153 -13.16 9.56 35.35
CA THR A 153 -13.27 8.72 34.15
C THR A 153 -13.89 7.36 34.44
N GLY A 154 -14.29 6.66 33.39
CA GLY A 154 -15.01 5.38 33.49
C GLY A 154 -16.28 5.50 34.33
N ASP A 155 -16.44 4.55 35.25
CA ASP A 155 -17.62 4.38 36.10
C ASP A 155 -17.46 5.01 37.50
N ALA A 156 -16.49 5.92 37.66
CA ALA A 156 -16.36 6.71 38.89
C ALA A 156 -17.63 7.53 39.17
N ALA A 157 -17.94 7.73 40.45
CA ALA A 157 -18.91 8.75 40.86
C ALA A 157 -18.31 10.15 40.59
N ASP A 158 -19.15 11.13 40.27
CA ASP A 158 -18.70 12.52 40.13
C ASP A 158 -18.25 13.07 41.50
N LEU A 159 -17.22 13.91 41.50
CA LEU A 159 -16.76 14.60 42.70
C LEU A 159 -17.75 15.70 43.08
N ASP A 160 -17.98 15.85 44.38
CA ASP A 160 -18.77 16.95 44.92
C ASP A 160 -18.02 18.28 44.85
N ALA A 161 -18.76 19.38 44.78
CA ALA A 161 -18.19 20.72 44.59
C ALA A 161 -17.34 21.19 45.79
N ASP A 162 -17.56 20.67 47.00
CA ASP A 162 -16.75 21.00 48.18
C ASP A 162 -15.37 20.31 48.08
N THR A 163 -15.33 19.00 47.80
CA THR A 163 -14.10 18.26 47.51
C THR A 163 -13.31 18.88 46.36
N VAL A 164 -13.97 19.27 45.26
CA VAL A 164 -13.31 19.98 44.14
C VAL A 164 -12.68 21.30 44.62
N SER A 165 -13.46 22.17 45.28
CA SER A 165 -13.00 23.46 45.78
C SER A 165 -11.81 23.32 46.73
N ARG A 166 -11.84 22.33 47.64
CA ARG A 166 -10.74 22.01 48.56
C ARG A 166 -9.46 21.57 47.84
N ILE A 167 -9.57 20.76 46.78
CA ILE A 167 -8.42 20.31 45.99
C ILE A 167 -7.77 21.47 45.22
N GLU A 168 -8.58 22.36 44.64
CA GLU A 168 -8.08 23.52 43.89
C GLU A 168 -7.42 24.55 44.84
N ASN A 169 -8.12 24.95 45.91
CA ASN A 169 -7.64 25.94 46.88
C ASN A 169 -6.62 25.40 47.89
N HIS A 170 -6.38 24.07 47.89
CA HIS A 170 -5.50 23.36 48.83
C HIS A 170 -5.93 23.51 50.31
N ASP A 171 -7.23 23.57 50.56
CA ASP A 171 -7.83 23.71 51.89
C ASP A 171 -8.26 22.35 52.47
N PHE A 172 -7.67 21.96 53.60
CA PHE A 172 -7.82 20.63 54.19
C PHE A 172 -7.82 20.69 55.72
N ASP A 173 -8.70 19.91 56.35
CA ASP A 173 -8.82 19.83 57.80
C ASP A 173 -7.49 19.43 58.49
N SER A 174 -7.07 20.22 59.48
CA SER A 174 -5.96 19.86 60.39
C SER A 174 -6.21 18.51 61.05
N LEU A 175 -5.17 17.68 61.09
CA LEU A 175 -5.20 16.41 61.82
C LEU A 175 -5.34 16.69 63.32
N LYS A 176 -6.27 16.00 63.97
CA LYS A 176 -6.63 16.28 65.38
C LYS A 176 -5.84 15.42 66.37
N VAL A 177 -5.48 14.20 65.98
CA VAL A 177 -4.72 13.20 66.75
C VAL A 177 -3.83 12.36 65.82
N LEU A 178 -2.78 11.74 66.37
CA LEU A 178 -1.93 10.76 65.68
C LEU A 178 -2.02 9.38 66.32
N GLN A 179 -1.87 8.34 65.49
CA GLN A 179 -1.71 6.97 65.98
C GLN A 179 -0.29 6.75 66.50
N TRP A 180 -0.17 6.23 67.72
CA TRP A 180 1.09 6.02 68.43
C TRP A 180 1.15 4.64 69.07
N ARG A 181 2.35 4.04 69.03
CA ARG A 181 2.71 2.82 69.76
C ARG A 181 3.76 3.19 70.80
N ASN A 182 3.73 2.56 71.97
CA ASN A 182 4.76 2.73 72.97
C ASN A 182 6.14 2.31 72.44
N ALA A 183 7.17 3.11 72.78
CA ALA A 183 8.57 2.86 72.47
C ALA A 183 9.36 2.36 73.70
N GLU A 184 8.87 2.61 74.92
CA GLU A 184 9.38 2.04 76.17
C GLU A 184 8.87 0.58 76.30
N LEU A 185 9.45 -0.36 75.55
CA LEU A 185 9.08 -1.78 75.59
C LEU A 185 9.82 -2.52 76.72
N ASP A 186 9.12 -3.44 77.38
CA ASP A 186 9.66 -4.27 78.46
C ASP A 186 9.83 -5.72 77.99
N TYR A 187 11.06 -6.23 78.01
CA TYR A 187 11.38 -7.59 77.59
C TYR A 187 11.50 -8.58 78.76
N ALA A 188 11.25 -8.18 80.01
CA ALA A 188 11.46 -9.03 81.18
C ALA A 188 10.65 -10.34 81.17
N SER A 189 9.51 -10.35 80.48
CA SER A 189 8.74 -11.56 80.15
C SER A 189 7.80 -11.29 78.96
N LEU A 190 7.30 -12.35 78.32
CA LEU A 190 6.30 -12.25 77.25
C LEU A 190 5.02 -11.52 77.69
N GLY A 191 4.62 -11.65 78.96
CA GLY A 191 3.51 -10.92 79.55
C GLY A 191 3.81 -9.42 79.73
N ALA A 192 5.02 -9.08 80.19
CA ALA A 192 5.47 -7.69 80.31
C ALA A 192 5.57 -6.99 78.94
N LEU A 193 6.07 -7.69 77.91
CA LEU A 193 6.12 -7.18 76.54
C LEU A 193 4.72 -6.81 76.03
N ARG A 194 3.75 -7.72 76.15
CA ARG A 194 2.36 -7.46 75.76
C ARG A 194 1.77 -6.25 76.52
N ALA A 195 1.93 -6.21 77.84
CA ALA A 195 1.49 -5.07 78.66
C ALA A 195 2.17 -3.73 78.27
N SER A 196 3.44 -3.77 77.87
CA SER A 196 4.19 -2.59 77.42
C SER A 196 3.74 -2.10 76.03
N LEU A 197 3.38 -3.01 75.12
CA LEU A 197 2.79 -2.70 73.81
C LEU A 197 1.37 -2.14 73.94
N ASP A 198 0.59 -2.67 74.88
CA ASP A 198 -0.80 -2.28 75.10
C ASP A 198 -0.97 -0.91 75.80
N ARG A 199 0.12 -0.37 76.36
CA ARG A 199 0.16 0.83 77.20
C ARG A 199 -0.43 2.08 76.50
N PRO A 200 -1.38 2.81 77.12
CA PRO A 200 -1.97 3.99 76.51
C PRO A 200 -0.98 5.16 76.40
N PRO A 201 -1.13 6.04 75.38
CA PRO A 201 -0.32 7.25 75.26
C PRO A 201 -0.57 8.23 76.42
N ARG A 202 0.48 8.95 76.83
CA ARG A 202 0.41 9.97 77.90
C ARG A 202 -0.11 11.34 77.43
N HIS A 203 -0.22 11.58 76.13
CA HIS A 203 -0.50 12.91 75.55
C HIS A 203 -1.84 12.94 74.78
N PRO A 204 -2.72 13.93 74.99
CA PRO A 204 -4.09 13.93 74.44
C PRO A 204 -4.18 14.05 72.92
N ARG A 205 -3.11 14.47 72.23
CA ARG A 205 -3.03 14.43 70.75
C ARG A 205 -2.60 13.08 70.18
N LEU A 206 -2.37 12.08 71.02
CA LEU A 206 -1.98 10.73 70.61
C LEU A 206 -3.10 9.73 70.98
N ILE A 207 -3.42 8.85 70.04
CA ILE A 207 -4.29 7.69 70.25
C ILE A 207 -3.49 6.41 70.03
N ARG A 208 -3.85 5.31 70.69
CA ARG A 208 -3.17 4.02 70.48
C ARG A 208 -3.36 3.56 69.03
N THR A 209 -2.29 3.11 68.37
CA THR A 209 -2.34 2.47 67.04
C THR A 209 -3.20 1.20 67.10
N ARG A 210 -3.90 0.88 65.99
CA ARG A 210 -4.60 -0.41 65.82
C ARG A 210 -3.60 -1.57 65.96
N ILE A 211 -4.08 -2.75 66.39
CA ILE A 211 -3.25 -3.97 66.42
C ILE A 211 -2.76 -4.26 64.98
N SER A 212 -1.45 -4.19 64.81
CA SER A 212 -0.72 -4.36 63.56
C SER A 212 -0.20 -5.79 63.40
N THR A 213 0.30 -6.14 62.21
CA THR A 213 0.67 -7.52 61.85
C THR A 213 1.71 -8.15 62.78
N ASP A 214 2.63 -7.34 63.30
CA ASP A 214 3.67 -7.70 64.26
C ASP A 214 3.09 -8.03 65.66
N GLN A 215 2.24 -7.16 66.21
CA GLN A 215 1.53 -7.45 67.46
C GLN A 215 0.57 -8.64 67.30
N ALA A 216 -0.12 -8.77 66.16
CA ALA A 216 -1.02 -9.90 65.90
C ALA A 216 -0.28 -11.25 65.78
N ALA A 217 0.94 -11.26 65.22
CA ALA A 217 1.80 -12.43 65.21
C ALA A 217 2.29 -12.80 66.61
N LEU A 218 2.72 -11.81 67.40
CA LEU A 218 3.10 -12.00 68.80
C LEU A 218 1.92 -12.53 69.65
N GLU A 219 0.71 -12.00 69.47
CA GLU A 219 -0.50 -12.47 70.16
C GLU A 219 -0.87 -13.90 69.80
N THR A 220 -0.60 -14.33 68.56
CA THR A 220 -0.82 -15.72 68.11
C THR A 220 0.21 -16.66 68.72
N LEU A 221 1.50 -16.28 68.68
CA LEU A 221 2.60 -17.08 69.22
C LEU A 221 2.66 -17.09 70.76
N ALA A 222 2.05 -16.11 71.42
CA ALA A 222 1.89 -16.07 72.87
C ALA A 222 0.75 -16.97 73.40
N GLY A 223 0.21 -17.85 72.56
CA GLY A 223 -0.65 -18.99 72.92
C GLY A 223 -0.09 -20.34 72.43
N ASP A 224 1.18 -20.39 72.05
CA ASP A 224 1.89 -21.59 71.60
C ASP A 224 2.84 -22.06 72.71
N ASP A 225 2.60 -23.26 73.26
CA ASP A 225 3.32 -23.78 74.42
C ASP A 225 4.84 -23.96 74.16
N ASP A 226 5.23 -24.34 72.93
CA ASP A 226 6.64 -24.48 72.55
C ASP A 226 7.35 -23.12 72.52
N ILE A 227 6.65 -22.06 72.08
CA ILE A 227 7.18 -20.69 72.08
C ILE A 227 7.27 -20.15 73.52
N ILE A 228 6.25 -20.42 74.36
CA ILE A 228 6.23 -20.01 75.77
C ILE A 228 7.39 -20.66 76.54
N ALA A 229 7.67 -21.94 76.31
CA ALA A 229 8.79 -22.66 76.93
C ALA A 229 10.18 -22.08 76.56
N ARG A 230 10.32 -21.54 75.34
CA ARG A 230 11.56 -20.93 74.82
C ARG A 230 11.71 -19.45 75.19
N ALA A 231 10.61 -18.70 75.26
CA ALA A 231 10.58 -17.25 75.54
C ALA A 231 10.71 -16.92 77.05
N THR A 232 11.57 -17.65 77.77
CA THR A 232 11.74 -17.57 79.23
C THR A 232 12.79 -16.55 79.69
N THR A 233 13.71 -16.13 78.82
CA THR A 233 14.74 -15.12 79.13
C THR A 233 14.47 -13.80 78.41
N PRO A 234 14.90 -12.64 78.95
CA PRO A 234 14.66 -11.35 78.30
C PRO A 234 15.25 -11.24 76.89
N ALA A 235 16.39 -11.88 76.65
CA ALA A 235 17.00 -11.95 75.32
C ALA A 235 16.14 -12.77 74.34
N ALA A 236 15.53 -13.88 74.77
CA ALA A 236 14.62 -14.67 73.95
C ALA A 236 13.30 -13.92 73.67
N VAL A 237 12.76 -13.18 74.65
CA VAL A 237 11.57 -12.33 74.46
C VAL A 237 11.84 -11.18 73.48
N GLN A 238 13.02 -10.55 73.55
CA GLN A 238 13.43 -9.53 72.58
C GLN A 238 13.61 -10.14 71.17
N LEU A 239 14.31 -11.28 71.06
CA LEU A 239 14.50 -11.98 69.78
C LEU A 239 13.17 -12.34 69.12
N LEU A 240 12.22 -12.90 69.89
CA LEU A 240 10.87 -13.19 69.41
C LEU A 240 10.18 -11.92 68.86
N TRP A 241 10.31 -10.79 69.55
CA TRP A 241 9.76 -9.52 69.08
C TRP A 241 10.43 -9.00 67.80
N ASP A 242 11.76 -9.09 67.68
CA ASP A 242 12.50 -8.67 66.49
C ASP A 242 12.21 -9.53 65.25
N ILE A 243 11.77 -10.78 65.44
CA ILE A 243 11.24 -11.66 64.39
C ILE A 243 9.74 -11.39 64.13
N CYS A 244 8.93 -11.07 65.14
CA CYS A 244 7.54 -10.63 64.95
C CYS A 244 7.42 -9.36 64.07
N GLN A 245 8.45 -8.50 64.05
CA GLN A 245 8.56 -7.36 63.13
C GLN A 245 8.71 -7.74 61.64
N LEU A 246 8.83 -9.03 61.28
CA LEU A 246 8.94 -9.51 59.90
C LEU A 246 7.72 -9.08 59.05
N PRO A 247 7.90 -8.26 58.00
CA PRO A 247 6.77 -7.80 57.20
C PRO A 247 6.15 -8.93 56.37
N ASP A 248 4.84 -9.11 56.49
CA ASP A 248 4.09 -9.94 55.55
C ASP A 248 3.87 -9.17 54.23
N TYR A 249 4.81 -9.34 53.30
CA TYR A 249 4.67 -8.86 51.93
C TYR A 249 3.66 -9.67 51.11
N ARG A 250 3.38 -10.93 51.51
CA ARG A 250 2.57 -11.90 50.77
C ARG A 250 1.07 -11.75 51.03
N LYS A 251 0.68 -11.20 52.19
CA LYS A 251 -0.70 -11.11 52.70
C LYS A 251 -1.34 -12.50 52.88
N ILE A 252 -0.60 -13.39 53.52
CA ILE A 252 -1.05 -14.75 53.88
C ILE A 252 -1.97 -14.72 55.11
N SER A 253 -2.50 -15.86 55.54
CA SER A 253 -3.28 -15.90 56.78
C SER A 253 -2.40 -15.59 58.00
N ARG A 254 -2.99 -15.02 59.05
CA ARG A 254 -2.28 -14.68 60.30
C ARG A 254 -1.59 -15.91 60.91
N ALA A 255 -2.24 -17.08 60.83
CA ALA A 255 -1.70 -18.34 61.33
C ALA A 255 -0.47 -18.82 60.53
N GLU A 256 -0.48 -18.70 59.20
CA GLU A 256 0.69 -19.06 58.37
C GLU A 256 1.87 -18.10 58.60
N HIS A 257 1.62 -16.80 58.78
CA HIS A 257 2.68 -15.82 59.09
C HIS A 257 3.26 -16.03 60.49
N ALA A 258 2.41 -16.25 61.49
CA ALA A 258 2.84 -16.64 62.83
C ALA A 258 3.65 -17.95 62.79
N GLY A 259 3.17 -18.98 62.09
CA GLY A 259 3.87 -20.25 61.90
C GLY A 259 5.16 -20.15 61.08
N LEU A 260 5.40 -19.07 60.33
CA LEU A 260 6.72 -18.75 59.76
C LEU A 260 7.63 -18.14 60.82
N ILE A 261 7.14 -17.12 61.54
CA ILE A 261 7.87 -16.42 62.61
C ILE A 261 8.31 -17.39 63.72
N GLY A 262 7.43 -18.30 64.17
CA GLY A 262 7.75 -19.30 65.19
C GLY A 262 8.86 -20.27 64.77
N ARG A 263 8.90 -20.69 63.50
CA ARG A 263 10.01 -21.52 62.96
C ARG A 263 11.32 -20.76 62.85
N LEU A 264 11.29 -19.48 62.46
CA LEU A 264 12.47 -18.63 62.45
C LEU A 264 13.00 -18.39 63.88
N PHE A 265 12.11 -18.23 64.86
CA PHE A 265 12.47 -18.13 66.27
C PHE A 265 13.06 -19.43 66.81
N ALA A 266 12.54 -20.60 66.44
CA ALA A 266 13.12 -21.89 66.81
C ALA A 266 14.58 -22.00 66.34
N PHE A 267 14.86 -21.79 65.04
CA PHE A 267 16.23 -21.82 64.51
C PHE A 267 17.16 -20.82 65.21
N LEU A 268 16.73 -19.56 65.37
CA LEU A 268 17.54 -18.52 65.99
C LEU A 268 17.72 -18.68 67.51
N HIS A 269 16.93 -19.54 68.15
CA HIS A 269 17.04 -19.88 69.57
C HIS A 269 17.84 -21.18 69.81
N GLU A 270 17.78 -22.15 68.90
CA GLU A 270 18.49 -23.43 68.99
C GLU A 270 19.88 -23.38 68.37
N ASP A 271 19.98 -22.97 67.11
CA ASP A 271 21.23 -22.95 66.34
C ASP A 271 21.92 -21.58 66.38
N GLY A 272 21.22 -20.52 66.78
CA GLY A 272 21.68 -19.12 66.74
C GLY A 272 21.67 -18.48 65.35
N HIS A 273 21.57 -19.28 64.28
CA HIS A 273 21.47 -18.86 62.88
C HIS A 273 20.28 -19.56 62.19
N ILE A 274 19.78 -19.03 61.06
CA ILE A 274 18.86 -19.76 60.19
C ILE A 274 19.67 -20.72 59.29
N PRO A 275 19.43 -22.04 59.29
CA PRO A 275 20.22 -22.99 58.49
C PRO A 275 20.23 -22.66 56.99
N GLY A 276 21.43 -22.50 56.42
CA GLY A 276 21.63 -22.08 55.02
C GLY A 276 20.93 -22.99 54.00
N ASP A 277 20.95 -24.31 54.22
CA ASP A 277 20.24 -25.30 53.42
C ASP A 277 18.72 -25.11 53.39
N TRP A 278 18.13 -24.65 54.49
CA TRP A 278 16.70 -24.36 54.57
C TRP A 278 16.39 -23.03 53.87
N PHE A 279 17.21 -22.00 54.15
CA PHE A 279 17.09 -20.68 53.53
C PHE A 279 17.25 -20.74 52.00
N GLU A 280 18.16 -21.57 51.48
CA GLU A 280 18.30 -21.77 50.05
C GLU A 280 17.05 -22.40 49.42
N LYS A 281 16.45 -23.40 50.06
CA LYS A 281 15.21 -24.02 49.58
C LYS A 281 14.08 -22.98 49.45
N GLN A 282 14.01 -22.01 50.38
CA GLN A 282 13.05 -20.92 50.28
C GLN A 282 13.34 -19.96 49.11
N ILE A 283 14.60 -19.62 48.84
CA ILE A 283 14.98 -18.80 47.67
C ILE A 283 14.71 -19.56 46.36
N ARG A 284 15.05 -20.86 46.27
CA ARG A 284 14.81 -21.68 45.07
C ARG A 284 13.33 -21.84 44.75
N LEU A 285 12.44 -21.83 45.75
CA LEU A 285 10.98 -21.77 45.56
C LEU A 285 10.49 -20.44 44.97
N ALA A 286 11.28 -19.37 45.02
CA ALA A 286 10.98 -18.07 44.41
C ALA A 286 11.65 -17.87 43.03
N ASP A 287 12.82 -18.45 42.77
CA ASP A 287 13.61 -18.27 41.54
C ASP A 287 13.05 -19.04 40.32
N ASN A 288 11.83 -18.68 39.92
CA ASN A 288 11.20 -19.13 38.67
C ASN A 288 10.51 -17.92 38.01
N MET A 289 10.79 -17.68 36.72
CA MET A 289 10.30 -16.54 35.94
C MET A 289 9.03 -16.84 35.10
N GLU A 290 8.51 -18.06 35.15
CA GLU A 290 7.34 -18.51 34.39
C GLU A 290 6.03 -18.29 35.15
N GLY A 291 5.04 -17.63 34.53
CA GLY A 291 3.71 -17.48 35.10
C GLY A 291 2.96 -16.27 34.54
N ASN A 292 1.77 -16.02 35.08
CA ASN A 292 1.06 -14.76 34.86
C ASN A 292 1.62 -13.64 35.75
N LEU A 293 1.14 -12.41 35.55
CA LEU A 293 1.57 -11.23 36.32
C LEU A 293 1.45 -11.44 37.83
N ASP A 294 0.38 -12.08 38.27
CA ASP A 294 0.04 -12.20 39.69
C ASP A 294 0.84 -13.32 40.36
N THR A 295 1.20 -14.37 39.61
CA THR A 295 2.20 -15.37 40.02
C THR A 295 3.57 -14.73 40.23
N LEU A 296 4.01 -13.88 39.29
CA LEU A 296 5.29 -13.16 39.41
C LEU A 296 5.26 -12.15 40.56
N ALA A 297 4.17 -11.38 40.72
CA ALA A 297 4.01 -10.48 41.85
C ALA A 297 4.01 -11.22 43.21
N GLY A 298 3.39 -12.41 43.27
CA GLY A 298 3.43 -13.29 44.43
C GLY A 298 4.83 -13.83 44.75
N ARG A 299 5.62 -14.19 43.73
CA ARG A 299 7.04 -14.59 43.91
C ARG A 299 7.92 -13.40 44.33
N ILE A 300 7.68 -12.20 43.81
CA ILE A 300 8.34 -10.96 44.26
C ILE A 300 8.00 -10.67 45.74
N ALA A 301 6.74 -10.82 46.13
CA ALA A 301 6.33 -10.68 47.53
C ALA A 301 7.02 -11.72 48.43
N PHE A 302 7.14 -12.97 47.98
CA PHE A 302 7.82 -14.04 48.72
C PHE A 302 9.33 -13.82 48.85
N ILE A 303 10.05 -13.49 47.77
CA ILE A 303 11.49 -13.23 47.85
C ILE A 303 11.79 -12.01 48.74
N ARG A 304 10.94 -10.98 48.75
CA ARG A 304 11.12 -9.78 49.59
C ARG A 304 11.09 -10.06 51.09
N THR A 305 10.35 -11.08 51.54
CA THR A 305 10.45 -11.57 52.93
C THR A 305 11.85 -12.11 53.22
N TRP A 306 12.46 -12.82 52.29
CA TRP A 306 13.84 -13.34 52.42
C TRP A 306 14.91 -12.26 52.21
N THR A 307 14.69 -11.28 51.31
CA THR A 307 15.52 -10.08 51.19
C THR A 307 15.54 -9.30 52.51
N PHE A 308 14.41 -9.21 53.22
CA PHE A 308 14.36 -8.59 54.55
C PHE A 308 15.13 -9.41 55.60
N VAL A 309 14.90 -10.74 55.68
CA VAL A 309 15.63 -11.65 56.57
C VAL A 309 17.14 -11.56 56.36
N ALA A 310 17.61 -11.58 55.11
CA ALA A 310 19.04 -11.50 54.80
C ALA A 310 19.69 -10.15 55.19
N ASN A 311 18.89 -9.09 55.35
CA ASN A 311 19.37 -7.79 55.83
C ASN A 311 19.33 -7.64 57.37
N ARG A 312 18.86 -8.64 58.13
CA ARG A 312 19.00 -8.68 59.59
C ARG A 312 20.39 -9.20 59.96
N SER A 313 21.14 -8.40 60.72
CA SER A 313 22.47 -8.75 61.22
C SER A 313 22.41 -9.93 62.20
N GLY A 314 23.24 -10.95 61.98
CA GLY A 314 23.39 -12.09 62.89
C GLY A 314 22.29 -13.16 62.77
N TRP A 315 21.45 -13.14 61.74
CA TRP A 315 20.45 -14.21 61.49
C TRP A 315 20.92 -15.27 60.48
N LEU A 316 22.05 -15.03 59.80
CA LEU A 316 22.68 -15.89 58.80
C LEU A 316 24.20 -15.69 58.88
N ASP A 317 24.99 -16.75 58.66
CA ASP A 317 26.46 -16.68 58.69
C ASP A 317 27.01 -15.84 57.54
N ASP A 318 26.81 -16.31 56.30
CA ASP A 318 27.18 -15.59 55.08
C ASP A 318 26.04 -14.66 54.63
N ALA A 319 25.69 -13.71 55.49
CA ALA A 319 24.63 -12.75 55.22
C ALA A 319 24.87 -11.94 53.93
N GLU A 320 26.13 -11.73 53.50
CA GLU A 320 26.43 -10.98 52.27
C GLU A 320 26.11 -11.76 50.99
N SER A 321 26.57 -13.01 50.88
CA SER A 321 26.19 -13.89 49.76
C SER A 321 24.69 -14.10 49.70
N TRP A 322 24.03 -14.32 50.84
CA TRP A 322 22.58 -14.46 50.90
C TRP A 322 21.83 -13.18 50.50
N ARG A 323 22.30 -11.99 50.89
CA ARG A 323 21.75 -10.70 50.41
C ARG A 323 21.88 -10.56 48.90
N GLN A 324 23.04 -10.84 48.33
CA GLN A 324 23.24 -10.73 46.89
C GLN A 324 22.43 -11.77 46.11
N LYS A 325 22.33 -13.00 46.62
CA LYS A 325 21.55 -14.09 46.00
C LYS A 325 20.05 -13.80 46.02
N ALA A 326 19.49 -13.34 47.15
CA ALA A 326 18.09 -12.92 47.23
C ALA A 326 17.79 -11.71 46.32
N ARG A 327 18.67 -10.71 46.31
CA ARG A 327 18.56 -9.53 45.45
C ARG A 327 18.60 -9.89 43.95
N ASN A 328 19.50 -10.78 43.54
CA ASN A 328 19.57 -11.26 42.15
C ASN A 328 18.24 -11.90 41.71
N VAL A 329 17.59 -12.66 42.59
CA VAL A 329 16.27 -13.27 42.31
C VAL A 329 15.17 -12.21 42.27
N GLU A 330 15.17 -11.24 43.18
CA GLU A 330 14.22 -10.12 43.16
C GLU A 330 14.36 -9.25 41.88
N ASP A 331 15.60 -8.99 41.43
CA ASP A 331 15.88 -8.26 40.19
C ASP A 331 15.42 -9.05 38.94
N LYS A 332 15.75 -10.36 38.83
CA LYS A 332 15.25 -11.25 37.75
C LYS A 332 13.72 -11.22 37.65
N LEU A 333 13.03 -11.46 38.77
CA LEU A 333 11.57 -11.51 38.83
C LEU A 333 10.96 -10.14 38.49
N SER A 334 11.60 -9.05 38.90
CA SER A 334 11.18 -7.68 38.60
C SER A 334 11.25 -7.35 37.12
N ASP A 335 12.30 -7.81 36.43
CA ASP A 335 12.47 -7.62 34.99
C ASP A 335 11.53 -8.52 34.19
N ALA A 336 11.36 -9.79 34.59
CA ALA A 336 10.35 -10.69 34.01
C ALA A 336 8.91 -10.15 34.18
N LEU A 337 8.60 -9.52 35.32
CA LEU A 337 7.32 -8.85 35.53
C LEU A 337 7.20 -7.59 34.67
N HIS A 338 8.25 -6.77 34.55
CA HIS A 338 8.25 -5.61 33.65
C HIS A 338 8.00 -6.05 32.20
N GLU A 339 8.69 -7.07 31.71
CA GLU A 339 8.50 -7.60 30.36
C GLU A 339 7.07 -8.06 30.12
N ASN A 340 6.47 -8.81 31.06
CA ASN A 340 5.10 -9.27 30.91
C ASN A 340 4.07 -8.13 30.98
N LEU A 341 4.29 -7.11 31.84
CA LEU A 341 3.48 -5.88 31.84
C LEU A 341 3.56 -5.18 30.48
N THR A 342 4.77 -4.93 29.98
CA THR A 342 5.00 -4.27 28.68
C THR A 342 4.42 -5.08 27.52
N ARG A 343 4.58 -6.41 27.52
CA ARG A 343 4.04 -7.34 26.49
C ARG A 343 2.50 -7.39 26.49
N ARG A 344 1.86 -7.22 27.66
CA ARG A 344 0.40 -7.25 27.82
C ARG A 344 -0.26 -5.89 27.61
N PHE A 345 0.37 -4.79 28.00
CA PHE A 345 -0.27 -3.46 28.05
C PHE A 345 0.31 -2.43 27.07
N VAL A 346 1.34 -2.79 26.28
CA VAL A 346 1.89 -1.95 25.21
C VAL A 346 1.94 -2.72 23.90
N ASP A 347 1.26 -2.23 22.86
CA ASP A 347 1.59 -2.63 21.50
C ASP A 347 2.87 -1.90 21.07
N ARG A 348 3.98 -2.64 21.02
CA ARG A 348 5.29 -2.12 20.59
C ARG A 348 5.25 -1.53 19.17
N ARG A 349 4.40 -2.02 18.26
CA ARG A 349 4.28 -1.43 16.91
C ARG A 349 3.64 -0.04 16.97
N THR A 350 2.44 0.08 17.53
CA THR A 350 1.77 1.38 17.67
C THR A 350 2.56 2.36 18.55
N SER A 351 3.22 1.87 19.62
CA SER A 351 4.10 2.67 20.49
C SER A 351 5.29 3.29 19.72
N VAL A 352 6.07 2.47 19.00
CA VAL A 352 7.21 2.95 18.20
C VAL A 352 6.75 3.87 17.06
N LEU A 353 5.68 3.51 16.33
CA LEU A 353 5.12 4.34 15.26
C LEU A 353 4.69 5.72 15.80
N MET A 354 3.96 5.76 16.92
CA MET A 354 3.51 7.00 17.56
C MET A 354 4.67 7.81 18.18
N LYS A 355 5.82 7.20 18.43
CA LYS A 355 7.05 7.86 18.89
C LYS A 355 7.81 8.49 17.72
N ARG A 356 8.09 7.73 16.65
CA ARG A 356 8.74 8.23 15.43
C ARG A 356 7.96 9.38 14.78
N LEU A 357 6.63 9.25 14.71
CA LEU A 357 5.71 10.31 14.28
C LEU A 357 5.82 11.61 15.10
N ARG A 358 6.28 11.55 16.36
CA ARG A 358 6.49 12.71 17.25
C ARG A 358 7.89 13.28 17.18
N GLU A 359 8.91 12.45 17.07
CA GLU A 359 10.32 12.85 17.16
C GLU A 359 10.78 13.71 15.98
N ARG A 360 9.98 13.81 14.90
CA ARG A 360 10.33 14.51 13.65
C ARG A 360 11.67 14.03 13.06
N GLN A 361 12.04 12.78 13.32
CA GLN A 361 13.02 12.13 12.47
C GLN A 361 12.45 12.11 11.05
N GLU A 362 13.26 12.55 10.09
CA GLU A 362 12.88 12.66 8.70
C GLU A 362 12.43 11.29 8.19
N TRP A 363 11.27 11.24 7.54
CA TRP A 363 10.72 9.97 7.07
C TRP A 363 11.62 9.43 5.97
N MET A 364 12.46 8.43 6.28
CA MET A 364 13.15 7.63 5.26
C MET A 364 12.16 6.69 4.56
N ALA A 365 11.13 7.29 3.96
CA ALA A 365 10.22 6.66 3.03
C ALA A 365 10.93 6.59 1.67
N ALA A 366 11.59 5.47 1.41
CA ALA A 366 12.21 5.23 0.12
C ALA A 366 11.12 5.09 -0.95
N ILE A 367 11.14 5.99 -1.94
CA ILE A 367 10.48 5.75 -3.22
C ILE A 367 11.45 4.89 -4.03
N ASP A 368 11.11 3.61 -4.18
CA ASP A 368 11.91 2.71 -5.01
C ASP A 368 11.84 3.12 -6.49
N LYS A 369 12.84 2.68 -7.27
CA LYS A 369 12.98 3.04 -8.69
C LYS A 369 11.75 2.66 -9.54
N ASP A 370 10.98 1.68 -9.07
CA ASP A 370 9.76 1.18 -9.70
C ASP A 370 8.49 1.98 -9.31
N GLY A 371 8.64 3.08 -8.57
CA GLY A 371 7.54 3.97 -8.14
C GLY A 371 6.80 3.51 -6.89
N THR A 372 7.23 2.41 -6.25
CA THR A 372 6.68 1.91 -4.98
C THR A 372 7.05 2.85 -3.83
N ILE A 373 6.06 3.29 -3.05
CA ILE A 373 6.28 4.07 -1.84
C ILE A 373 6.32 3.11 -0.65
N ASN A 374 7.53 2.87 -0.13
CA ASN A 374 7.77 2.02 1.03
C ASN A 374 8.05 2.90 2.26
N VAL A 375 7.35 2.62 3.36
CA VAL A 375 7.50 3.34 4.64
C VAL A 375 7.96 2.35 5.71
N GLU A 376 9.17 2.54 6.21
CA GLU A 376 9.82 1.68 7.23
C GLU A 376 9.84 0.16 6.91
N GLY A 377 9.67 -0.21 5.63
CA GLY A 377 9.65 -1.60 5.16
C GLY A 377 8.26 -2.16 4.79
N GLU A 378 7.18 -1.41 4.99
CA GLU A 378 5.83 -1.78 4.53
C GLU A 378 5.42 -0.95 3.29
N THR A 379 4.81 -1.61 2.29
CA THR A 379 4.39 -0.99 1.03
C THR A 379 3.05 -0.27 1.18
N VAL A 380 3.08 1.06 1.02
CA VAL A 380 1.90 1.92 1.20
C VAL A 380 1.09 2.09 -0.09
N GLY A 381 1.76 2.08 -1.24
CA GLY A 381 1.14 2.24 -2.55
C GLY A 381 2.18 2.42 -3.65
N ARG A 382 1.72 2.64 -4.89
CA ARG A 382 2.57 2.93 -6.05
C ARG A 382 2.18 4.26 -6.69
N LEU A 383 3.17 5.06 -7.07
CA LEU A 383 3.02 6.37 -7.69
C LEU A 383 3.39 6.30 -9.18
N ASP A 384 2.38 5.97 -9.99
CA ASP A 384 2.47 5.83 -11.45
C ASP A 384 2.42 7.23 -12.09
N GLY A 385 3.59 7.84 -12.25
CA GLY A 385 3.72 9.22 -12.74
C GLY A 385 3.19 10.22 -11.70
N PHE A 386 1.92 10.63 -11.87
CA PHE A 386 1.16 11.50 -10.97
C PHE A 386 -0.11 10.84 -10.39
N ALA A 387 -0.33 9.55 -10.66
CA ALA A 387 -1.45 8.79 -10.11
C ALA A 387 -0.97 7.90 -8.94
N PHE A 388 -1.40 8.21 -7.72
CA PHE A 388 -1.14 7.37 -6.55
C PHE A 388 -2.21 6.29 -6.39
N THR A 389 -1.79 5.03 -6.38
CA THR A 389 -2.65 3.87 -6.11
C THR A 389 -2.26 3.25 -4.75
N PRO A 390 -3.12 3.34 -3.70
CA PRO A 390 -2.83 2.76 -2.40
C PRO A 390 -2.86 1.23 -2.42
N ALA A 391 -1.97 0.58 -1.69
CA ALA A 391 -1.77 -0.89 -1.73
C ALA A 391 -2.79 -1.69 -0.90
N GLY A 392 -3.73 -1.06 -0.20
CA GLY A 392 -4.68 -1.75 0.69
C GLY A 392 -6.03 -1.05 0.83
N SER A 393 -7.12 -1.83 0.77
CA SER A 393 -8.49 -1.36 1.00
C SER A 393 -8.89 -1.45 2.49
N GLY A 394 -8.11 -0.79 3.35
CA GLY A 394 -8.36 -0.73 4.80
C GLY A 394 -9.12 0.54 5.20
N ALA A 395 -10.40 0.40 5.58
CA ALA A 395 -11.23 1.52 6.06
C ALA A 395 -10.91 1.93 7.52
N ASP A 396 -9.96 1.25 8.15
CA ASP A 396 -9.58 1.38 9.55
C ASP A 396 -8.84 2.69 9.88
N ALA A 397 -8.74 2.99 11.18
CA ALA A 397 -7.99 4.13 11.69
C ALA A 397 -6.49 4.09 11.29
N GLN A 398 -5.92 2.89 11.15
CA GLN A 398 -4.55 2.68 10.65
C GLN A 398 -4.43 3.10 9.18
N GLY A 399 -5.37 2.71 8.31
CA GLY A 399 -5.41 3.11 6.91
C GLY A 399 -5.43 4.62 6.72
N LYS A 400 -6.17 5.35 7.57
CA LYS A 400 -6.20 6.82 7.55
C LYS A 400 -4.89 7.48 8.01
N ALA A 401 -4.17 6.89 8.97
CA ALA A 401 -2.86 7.39 9.38
C ALA A 401 -1.82 7.19 8.26
N ILE A 402 -1.84 6.02 7.61
CA ILE A 402 -0.97 5.66 6.48
C ILE A 402 -1.27 6.54 5.25
N GLN A 403 -2.55 6.81 4.95
CA GLN A 403 -2.94 7.74 3.89
C GLN A 403 -2.51 9.19 4.18
N ALA A 404 -2.58 9.64 5.44
CA ALA A 404 -2.10 10.96 5.82
C ALA A 404 -0.58 11.10 5.69
N ALA A 405 0.18 10.03 6.01
CA ALA A 405 1.62 9.97 5.79
C ALA A 405 1.97 10.01 4.29
N ALA A 406 1.32 9.17 3.48
CA ALA A 406 1.49 9.19 2.02
C ALA A 406 1.19 10.58 1.44
N ALA A 407 0.11 11.24 1.88
CA ALA A 407 -0.26 12.57 1.42
C ALA A 407 0.78 13.66 1.77
N GLN A 408 1.55 13.52 2.85
CA GLN A 408 2.66 14.44 3.15
C GLN A 408 3.86 14.24 2.23
N ILE A 409 4.27 12.98 1.99
CA ILE A 409 5.35 12.65 1.04
C ILE A 409 4.99 13.10 -0.39
N LEU A 410 3.75 12.83 -0.80
CA LEU A 410 3.22 13.19 -2.11
C LEU A 410 3.14 14.70 -2.32
N ALA A 411 2.95 15.50 -1.26
CA ALA A 411 2.93 16.96 -1.36
C ALA A 411 4.31 17.59 -1.68
N GLU A 412 5.42 16.87 -1.48
CA GLU A 412 6.78 17.33 -1.77
C GLU A 412 7.32 16.72 -3.08
N GLU A 413 7.09 15.43 -3.32
CA GLU A 413 7.52 14.72 -4.54
C GLU A 413 6.72 15.14 -5.79
N ILE A 414 5.41 15.43 -5.68
CA ILE A 414 4.60 15.81 -6.86
C ILE A 414 5.07 17.12 -7.51
N PRO A 415 5.31 18.23 -6.76
CA PRO A 415 5.91 19.43 -7.32
C PRO A 415 7.29 19.19 -7.96
N ALA A 416 8.16 18.40 -7.31
CA ALA A 416 9.48 18.07 -7.85
C ALA A 416 9.39 17.28 -9.18
N ARG A 417 8.45 16.32 -9.28
CA ARG A 417 8.14 15.61 -10.54
C ARG A 417 7.53 16.52 -11.60
N ALA A 418 6.67 17.46 -11.21
CA ALA A 418 6.05 18.41 -12.12
C ALA A 418 7.10 19.33 -12.76
N GLU A 419 8.04 19.85 -11.97
CA GLU A 419 9.16 20.67 -12.46
C GLU A 419 10.14 19.83 -13.31
N ALA A 420 10.45 18.60 -12.89
CA ALA A 420 11.29 17.68 -13.66
C ALA A 420 10.68 17.25 -15.00
N LEU A 421 9.34 17.22 -15.13
CA LEU A 421 8.65 17.02 -16.40
C LEU A 421 8.59 18.31 -17.23
N ALA A 422 8.31 19.46 -16.60
CA ALA A 422 8.31 20.77 -17.26
C ALA A 422 9.66 21.09 -17.93
N THR A 423 10.76 20.71 -17.28
CA THR A 423 12.15 20.91 -17.74
C THR A 423 12.74 19.73 -18.53
N ALA A 424 12.02 18.61 -18.67
CA ALA A 424 12.51 17.43 -19.38
C ALA A 424 12.82 17.74 -20.87
N ALA A 425 13.83 17.07 -21.43
CA ALA A 425 14.09 17.10 -22.88
C ALA A 425 13.00 16.37 -23.68
N ASP A 426 12.79 16.77 -24.93
CA ASP A 426 11.74 16.16 -25.80
C ASP A 426 11.93 14.65 -26.01
N THR A 427 13.16 14.14 -25.90
CA THR A 427 13.47 12.69 -26.00
C THR A 427 13.04 11.86 -24.78
N ALA A 428 12.70 12.50 -23.66
CA ALA A 428 12.26 11.81 -22.44
C ALA A 428 10.74 11.55 -22.39
N ILE A 429 9.99 12.10 -23.35
CA ILE A 429 8.54 11.94 -23.50
C ILE A 429 8.29 11.10 -24.77
N SER A 430 7.34 10.18 -24.70
CA SER A 430 6.95 9.32 -25.83
C SER A 430 5.44 9.13 -25.89
N LEU A 431 4.93 8.66 -27.04
CA LEU A 431 3.51 8.42 -27.27
C LEU A 431 3.27 6.93 -27.57
N ASN A 432 2.52 6.25 -26.70
CA ASN A 432 2.11 4.86 -26.91
C ASN A 432 0.99 4.74 -27.94
N ARG A 433 0.86 3.54 -28.54
CA ARG A 433 -0.15 3.21 -29.56
C ARG A 433 -1.59 3.46 -29.07
N ASP A 434 -1.83 3.37 -27.76
CA ASP A 434 -3.14 3.53 -27.09
C ASP A 434 -3.50 4.99 -26.75
N GLY A 435 -2.78 5.98 -27.31
CA GLY A 435 -3.04 7.39 -27.05
C GLY A 435 -2.60 7.89 -25.68
N MET A 436 -1.66 7.21 -25.02
CA MET A 436 -1.06 7.64 -23.75
C MET A 436 0.32 8.25 -23.95
N LEU A 437 0.54 9.43 -23.36
CA LEU A 437 1.84 10.07 -23.25
C LEU A 437 2.59 9.47 -22.05
N VAL A 438 3.82 9.02 -22.29
CA VAL A 438 4.65 8.28 -21.33
C VAL A 438 5.93 9.05 -21.05
N TRP A 439 6.26 9.22 -19.77
CA TRP A 439 7.49 9.83 -19.29
C TRP A 439 8.12 8.94 -18.21
N ARG A 440 9.43 8.65 -18.34
CA ARG A 440 10.15 7.70 -17.45
C ARG A 440 9.43 6.35 -17.28
N GLY A 441 8.79 5.84 -18.34
CA GLY A 441 8.02 4.59 -18.33
C GLY A 441 6.58 4.69 -17.81
N ASN A 442 6.19 5.79 -17.17
CA ASN A 442 4.85 5.99 -16.60
C ASN A 442 3.94 6.84 -17.49
N ALA A 443 2.65 6.48 -17.58
CA ALA A 443 1.66 7.23 -18.35
C ALA A 443 1.21 8.49 -17.58
N VAL A 444 1.47 9.68 -18.14
CA VAL A 444 1.20 10.98 -17.50
C VAL A 444 0.00 11.72 -18.08
N ALA A 445 -0.40 11.40 -19.31
CA ALA A 445 -1.59 11.97 -19.94
C ALA A 445 -2.18 11.03 -21.01
N ARG A 446 -3.46 11.22 -21.34
CA ARG A 446 -4.15 10.57 -22.47
C ARG A 446 -4.64 11.63 -23.46
N LEU A 447 -4.52 11.33 -24.75
CA LEU A 447 -5.06 12.15 -25.82
C LEU A 447 -6.59 11.99 -25.90
N VAL A 448 -7.28 13.09 -26.23
CA VAL A 448 -8.73 13.15 -26.41
C VAL A 448 -9.08 13.87 -27.72
N ALA A 449 -10.32 13.74 -28.16
CA ALA A 449 -10.79 14.47 -29.34
C ALA A 449 -10.62 15.99 -29.15
N GLY A 450 -9.95 16.64 -30.10
CA GLY A 450 -9.90 18.09 -30.23
C GLY A 450 -10.72 18.57 -31.43
N ASP A 451 -10.86 19.90 -31.56
CA ASP A 451 -11.67 20.52 -32.62
C ASP A 451 -11.14 20.14 -34.03
N ASP A 452 -9.83 20.22 -34.23
CA ASP A 452 -9.16 19.84 -35.49
C ASP A 452 -8.79 18.34 -35.50
N ALA A 453 -8.76 17.72 -36.68
CA ALA A 453 -8.29 16.34 -36.85
C ALA A 453 -6.78 16.19 -36.62
N LEU A 454 -6.02 17.30 -36.67
CA LEU A 454 -4.57 17.33 -36.47
C LEU A 454 -4.13 17.99 -35.16
N ALA A 455 -5.06 18.48 -34.35
CA ALA A 455 -4.79 19.08 -33.04
C ALA A 455 -5.69 18.41 -31.98
N PRO A 456 -5.31 17.22 -31.49
CA PRO A 456 -6.06 16.53 -30.44
C PRO A 456 -5.97 17.29 -29.11
N GLY A 457 -6.98 17.14 -28.26
CA GLY A 457 -6.92 17.61 -26.88
C GLY A 457 -6.06 16.69 -26.02
N LEU A 458 -5.70 17.16 -24.83
CA LEU A 458 -4.91 16.42 -23.85
C LEU A 458 -5.65 16.37 -22.51
N LYS A 459 -5.65 15.21 -21.85
CA LYS A 459 -6.15 15.04 -20.49
C LYS A 459 -5.07 14.41 -19.61
N ILE A 460 -4.59 15.15 -18.62
CA ILE A 460 -3.59 14.66 -17.65
C ILE A 460 -4.17 13.51 -16.82
N ILE A 461 -3.31 12.53 -16.50
CA ILE A 461 -3.60 11.42 -15.60
C ILE A 461 -2.94 11.77 -14.26
N ALA A 462 -3.73 12.31 -13.33
CA ALA A 462 -3.28 12.74 -12.00
C ALA A 462 -4.32 12.36 -10.94
N GLY A 463 -3.85 12.16 -9.70
CA GLY A 463 -4.71 12.08 -8.51
C GLY A 463 -5.06 13.46 -7.94
N ASP A 464 -5.92 13.47 -6.92
CA ASP A 464 -6.47 14.68 -6.25
C ASP A 464 -5.43 15.60 -5.56
N GLN A 465 -4.14 15.27 -5.66
CA GLN A 465 -3.02 15.95 -5.01
C GLN A 465 -2.25 16.90 -5.95
N LEU A 466 -2.51 16.87 -7.27
CA LEU A 466 -1.84 17.76 -8.22
C LEU A 466 -2.47 19.16 -8.19
N ASN A 467 -1.69 20.16 -7.76
CA ASN A 467 -2.15 21.54 -7.65
C ASN A 467 -2.30 22.22 -9.02
N GLY A 468 -3.31 23.09 -9.15
CA GLY A 468 -3.61 23.86 -10.36
C GLY A 468 -2.40 24.50 -11.08
N PRO A 469 -1.54 25.30 -10.42
CA PRO A 469 -0.40 25.93 -11.09
C PRO A 469 0.68 24.96 -11.59
N ASP A 470 0.71 23.73 -11.08
CA ASP A 470 1.64 22.69 -11.56
C ASP A 470 1.01 21.86 -12.69
N LEU A 471 -0.31 21.65 -12.63
CA LEU A 471 -1.10 21.10 -13.73
C LEU A 471 -0.97 21.97 -14.99
N GLU A 472 -1.12 23.30 -14.88
CA GLU A 472 -0.97 24.24 -16.01
C GLU A 472 0.42 24.18 -16.67
N LYS A 473 1.50 24.04 -15.86
CA LYS A 473 2.87 23.85 -16.38
C LYS A 473 3.00 22.55 -17.16
N ILE A 474 2.50 21.44 -16.60
CA ILE A 474 2.54 20.11 -17.23
C ILE A 474 1.72 20.11 -18.53
N GLU A 475 0.51 20.67 -18.51
CA GLU A 475 -0.36 20.72 -19.68
C GLU A 475 0.31 21.53 -20.81
N THR A 476 0.85 22.70 -20.49
CA THR A 476 1.58 23.55 -21.44
C THR A 476 2.80 22.80 -22.02
N ARG A 477 3.59 22.13 -21.18
CA ARG A 477 4.78 21.38 -21.64
C ARG A 477 4.42 20.21 -22.55
N LEU A 478 3.43 19.41 -22.15
CA LEU A 478 3.00 18.23 -22.92
C LEU A 478 2.30 18.63 -24.22
N LYS A 479 1.51 19.71 -24.22
CA LYS A 479 0.91 20.28 -25.44
C LYS A 479 1.97 20.77 -26.41
N ASN A 480 2.97 21.52 -25.94
CA ASN A 480 4.08 21.99 -26.76
C ASN A 480 4.88 20.82 -27.36
N TRP A 481 5.14 19.75 -26.58
CA TRP A 481 5.77 18.53 -27.07
C TRP A 481 4.92 17.86 -28.16
N LEU A 482 3.62 17.69 -27.91
CA LEU A 482 2.67 17.02 -28.80
C LEU A 482 2.53 17.77 -30.13
N GLU A 483 2.41 19.09 -30.09
CA GLU A 483 2.43 19.93 -31.29
C GLU A 483 3.75 19.82 -32.05
N SER A 484 4.89 19.74 -31.37
CA SER A 484 6.20 19.53 -32.00
C SER A 484 6.30 18.16 -32.68
N HIS A 485 5.90 17.09 -31.99
CA HIS A 485 5.93 15.73 -32.48
C HIS A 485 4.99 15.52 -33.69
N ILE A 486 3.77 16.08 -33.63
CA ILE A 486 2.84 16.09 -34.78
C ILE A 486 3.44 16.90 -35.95
N ARG A 487 4.08 18.04 -35.66
CA ARG A 487 4.73 18.90 -36.65
C ARG A 487 5.92 18.24 -37.34
N GLU A 488 6.69 17.41 -36.64
CA GLU A 488 7.78 16.61 -37.21
C GLU A 488 7.24 15.42 -38.03
N VAL A 489 6.44 14.55 -37.41
CA VAL A 489 6.02 13.27 -38.01
C VAL A 489 5.05 13.48 -39.19
N LEU A 490 4.18 14.50 -39.13
CA LEU A 490 3.23 14.85 -40.19
C LEU A 490 3.64 16.11 -40.98
N ALA A 491 4.92 16.52 -40.91
CA ALA A 491 5.45 17.73 -41.59
C ALA A 491 4.97 17.92 -43.05
N PRO A 492 4.96 16.90 -43.93
CA PRO A 492 4.52 17.09 -45.31
C PRO A 492 3.04 17.52 -45.41
N LEU A 493 2.17 16.95 -44.58
CA LEU A 493 0.73 17.18 -44.60
C LEU A 493 0.38 18.56 -44.03
N LEU A 494 1.10 18.99 -42.98
CA LEU A 494 0.97 20.35 -42.45
C LEU A 494 1.54 21.39 -43.42
N SER A 495 2.66 21.12 -44.11
CA SER A 495 3.19 22.02 -45.13
C SER A 495 2.23 22.22 -46.30
N LEU A 496 1.48 21.18 -46.68
CA LEU A 496 0.47 21.22 -47.74
C LEU A 496 -0.78 22.02 -47.33
N ARG A 497 -1.07 22.12 -46.03
CA ARG A 497 -2.15 22.97 -45.47
C ARG A 497 -1.72 24.44 -45.37
N ALA A 498 -0.45 24.69 -45.08
CA ALA A 498 0.11 26.03 -44.87
C ALA A 498 0.45 26.79 -46.17
N ASP A 499 0.52 26.12 -47.32
CA ASP A 499 0.80 26.77 -48.60
C ASP A 499 -0.42 27.57 -49.12
N GLU A 500 -0.33 28.90 -49.03
CA GLU A 500 -1.35 29.81 -49.56
C GLU A 500 -1.29 29.97 -51.09
N GLU A 501 -0.21 29.53 -51.77
CA GLU A 501 -0.15 29.53 -53.23
C GLU A 501 -1.09 28.48 -53.87
N LEU A 502 -1.62 27.55 -53.07
CA LEU A 502 -2.60 26.55 -53.50
C LEU A 502 -4.01 27.16 -53.49
N THR A 503 -4.55 27.37 -54.70
CA THR A 503 -5.86 27.97 -54.95
C THR A 503 -6.80 27.03 -55.73
N GLY A 504 -8.11 27.26 -55.63
CA GLY A 504 -9.13 26.47 -56.33
C GLY A 504 -9.03 24.96 -56.06
N HIS A 505 -9.10 24.14 -57.12
CA HIS A 505 -9.02 22.68 -57.05
C HIS A 505 -7.76 22.14 -56.34
N ALA A 506 -6.65 22.89 -56.34
CA ALA A 506 -5.44 22.50 -55.63
C ALA A 506 -5.63 22.52 -54.12
N ARG A 507 -6.31 23.56 -53.62
CA ARG A 507 -6.69 23.70 -52.20
C ARG A 507 -7.76 22.68 -51.80
N GLY A 508 -8.68 22.35 -52.72
CA GLY A 508 -9.63 21.25 -52.57
C GLY A 508 -8.93 19.91 -52.36
N LEU A 509 -8.02 19.53 -53.27
CA LEU A 509 -7.27 18.28 -53.17
C LEU A 509 -6.36 18.24 -51.92
N ALA A 510 -5.75 19.37 -51.55
CA ALA A 510 -4.98 19.49 -50.31
C ALA A 510 -5.87 19.24 -49.07
N PHE A 511 -7.07 19.82 -49.02
CA PHE A 511 -8.04 19.58 -47.94
C PHE A 511 -8.54 18.13 -47.92
N ARG A 512 -8.84 17.53 -49.08
CA ARG A 512 -9.21 16.09 -49.17
C ARG A 512 -8.09 15.17 -48.68
N LEU A 513 -6.84 15.50 -48.99
CA LEU A 513 -5.68 14.80 -48.44
C LEU A 513 -5.59 15.02 -46.92
N GLN A 514 -5.85 16.23 -46.41
CA GLN A 514 -5.87 16.50 -44.97
C GLN A 514 -6.94 15.68 -44.23
N GLU A 515 -8.19 15.66 -44.71
CA GLU A 515 -9.32 14.91 -44.13
C GLU A 515 -9.02 13.41 -43.99
N ASN A 516 -8.34 12.83 -44.98
CA ASN A 516 -8.01 11.40 -45.03
C ASN A 516 -6.57 11.10 -44.60
N PHE A 517 -5.97 11.99 -43.80
CA PHE A 517 -4.62 11.85 -43.24
C PHE A 517 -3.52 11.56 -44.29
N GLY A 518 -3.68 12.03 -45.52
CA GLY A 518 -2.68 11.96 -46.60
C GLY A 518 -2.75 10.73 -47.51
N VAL A 519 -3.88 10.00 -47.53
CA VAL A 519 -4.16 8.90 -48.47
C VAL A 519 -5.60 9.02 -48.98
N VAL A 520 -5.80 9.15 -50.30
CA VAL A 520 -7.13 9.25 -50.95
C VAL A 520 -7.17 8.34 -52.19
N ASN A 521 -8.30 7.70 -52.51
CA ASN A 521 -8.40 6.94 -53.77
C ASN A 521 -8.52 7.91 -54.95
N ARG A 522 -7.84 7.61 -56.05
CA ARG A 522 -7.81 8.45 -57.25
C ARG A 522 -9.20 8.63 -57.89
N ASP A 523 -10.07 7.64 -57.76
CA ASP A 523 -11.43 7.69 -58.28
C ASP A 523 -12.31 8.73 -57.56
N ASP A 524 -12.11 8.92 -56.24
CA ASP A 524 -12.91 9.82 -55.40
C ASP A 524 -12.66 11.31 -55.71
N VAL A 525 -11.47 11.64 -56.23
CA VAL A 525 -11.01 12.98 -56.63
C VAL A 525 -10.69 13.08 -58.12
N ALA A 526 -11.30 12.21 -58.94
CA ALA A 526 -10.95 12.09 -60.36
C ALA A 526 -11.13 13.38 -61.18
N GLU A 527 -12.14 14.21 -60.89
CA GLU A 527 -12.35 15.49 -61.60
C GLU A 527 -11.39 16.59 -61.12
N GLU A 528 -11.15 16.72 -59.82
CA GLU A 528 -10.15 17.64 -59.26
C GLU A 528 -8.75 17.36 -59.84
N VAL A 529 -8.38 16.08 -59.93
CA VAL A 529 -7.10 15.65 -60.50
C VAL A 529 -7.02 15.91 -62.01
N ARG A 530 -8.14 15.93 -62.73
CA ARG A 530 -8.20 16.28 -64.17
C ARG A 530 -8.03 17.77 -64.41
N SER A 531 -8.66 18.62 -63.60
CA SER A 531 -8.61 20.09 -63.78
C SER A 531 -7.28 20.72 -63.36
N LEU A 532 -6.46 20.02 -62.56
CA LEU A 532 -5.11 20.46 -62.23
C LEU A 532 -4.14 20.45 -63.44
N ASP A 533 -3.51 21.59 -63.68
CA ASP A 533 -2.44 21.77 -64.67
C ASP A 533 -1.09 21.16 -64.20
N GLN A 534 -0.09 21.17 -65.09
CA GLN A 534 1.21 20.54 -64.82
C GLN A 534 2.09 21.34 -63.83
N VAL A 535 1.96 22.67 -63.76
CA VAL A 535 2.71 23.52 -62.81
C VAL A 535 2.17 23.34 -61.40
N THR A 536 0.85 23.35 -61.23
CA THR A 536 0.22 23.12 -59.92
C THR A 536 0.44 21.67 -59.44
N ARG A 537 0.40 20.67 -60.33
CA ARG A 537 0.85 19.30 -60.01
C ARG A 537 2.33 19.24 -59.60
N ALA A 538 3.20 20.11 -60.15
CA ALA A 538 4.59 20.19 -59.73
C ALA A 538 4.75 20.83 -58.34
N LYS A 539 3.96 21.86 -58.00
CA LYS A 539 3.89 22.40 -56.63
C LYS A 539 3.48 21.32 -55.62
N ILE A 540 2.33 20.66 -55.83
CA ILE A 540 1.80 19.62 -54.94
C ILE A 540 2.82 18.46 -54.74
N ARG A 541 3.61 18.11 -55.76
CA ARG A 541 4.71 17.14 -55.64
C ARG A 541 5.87 17.58 -54.76
N LYS A 542 6.15 18.90 -54.59
CA LYS A 542 7.18 19.40 -53.67
C LYS A 542 6.87 19.03 -52.22
N HIS A 543 5.59 18.99 -51.84
CA HIS A 543 5.12 18.53 -50.52
C HIS A 543 5.10 16.99 -50.38
N GLY A 544 5.79 16.25 -51.26
CA GLY A 544 5.94 14.80 -51.19
C GLY A 544 4.72 13.99 -51.68
N VAL A 545 3.66 14.62 -52.18
CA VAL A 545 2.47 13.94 -52.71
C VAL A 545 2.81 13.18 -54.01
N ARG A 546 2.53 11.88 -54.04
CA ARG A 546 2.60 11.04 -55.24
C ARG A 546 1.20 10.81 -55.82
N PHE A 547 1.10 10.94 -57.14
CA PHE A 547 -0.10 10.68 -57.92
C PHE A 547 -0.02 9.28 -58.54
N GLY A 548 -0.39 8.25 -57.78
CA GLY A 548 -0.41 6.86 -58.22
C GLY A 548 -1.48 6.56 -59.27
N ALA A 549 -1.46 5.35 -59.81
CA ALA A 549 -2.47 4.83 -60.73
C ALA A 549 -3.83 4.65 -60.04
N PHE A 550 -3.84 4.19 -58.79
CA PHE A 550 -5.05 3.87 -58.02
C PHE A 550 -5.31 4.87 -56.89
N SER A 551 -4.28 5.35 -56.20
CA SER A 551 -4.40 6.23 -55.03
C SER A 551 -3.42 7.42 -55.08
N ILE A 552 -3.79 8.51 -54.42
CA ILE A 552 -2.96 9.70 -54.22
C ILE A 552 -2.55 9.72 -52.75
N TYR A 553 -1.24 9.76 -52.51
CA TYR A 553 -0.69 9.52 -51.17
C TYR A 553 0.66 10.20 -50.96
N ILE A 554 1.02 10.42 -49.70
CA ILE A 554 2.34 10.95 -49.30
C ILE A 554 3.18 9.78 -48.75
N PRO A 555 4.23 9.29 -49.45
CA PRO A 555 4.98 8.09 -49.04
C PRO A 555 5.61 8.16 -47.65
N PRO A 556 6.16 9.30 -47.16
CA PRO A 556 6.59 9.44 -45.78
C PRO A 556 5.54 9.07 -44.72
N LEU A 557 4.25 9.28 -45.01
CA LEU A 557 3.13 9.00 -44.10
C LEU A 557 2.73 7.53 -44.02
N LEU A 558 3.36 6.66 -44.82
CA LEU A 558 3.24 5.19 -44.76
C LEU A 558 4.35 4.55 -43.92
N LYS A 559 5.30 5.33 -43.37
CA LYS A 559 6.25 4.83 -42.37
C LYS A 559 5.49 4.44 -41.08
N PRO A 560 5.95 3.43 -40.29
CA PRO A 560 5.26 2.96 -39.09
C PRO A 560 4.81 4.08 -38.12
N ALA A 561 5.74 4.91 -37.63
CA ALA A 561 5.43 5.99 -36.68
C ALA A 561 4.37 6.98 -37.21
N ALA A 562 4.45 7.37 -38.49
CA ALA A 562 3.45 8.24 -39.11
C ALA A 562 2.10 7.54 -39.27
N THR A 563 2.08 6.26 -39.66
CA THR A 563 0.85 5.46 -39.78
C THR A 563 0.17 5.28 -38.43
N HIS A 564 0.94 5.00 -37.36
CA HIS A 564 0.42 4.87 -36.00
C HIS A 564 -0.18 6.20 -35.52
N LEU A 565 0.51 7.33 -35.69
CA LEU A 565 0.00 8.65 -35.31
C LEU A 565 -1.27 9.04 -36.11
N ARG A 566 -1.29 8.80 -37.43
CA ARG A 566 -2.48 9.07 -38.29
C ARG A 566 -3.68 8.24 -37.83
N TYR A 567 -3.47 6.96 -37.56
CA TYR A 567 -4.48 6.04 -37.06
C TYR A 567 -5.05 6.49 -35.71
N LEU A 568 -4.17 6.87 -34.78
CA LEU A 568 -4.51 7.36 -33.44
C LEU A 568 -5.35 8.65 -33.51
N LEU A 569 -4.94 9.63 -34.33
CA LEU A 569 -5.69 10.88 -34.52
C LEU A 569 -7.08 10.65 -35.15
N TRP A 570 -7.19 9.71 -36.09
CA TRP A 570 -8.46 9.29 -36.68
C TRP A 570 -9.36 8.56 -35.67
N SER A 571 -8.81 7.65 -34.86
CA SER A 571 -9.58 6.88 -33.87
C SER A 571 -10.16 7.77 -32.77
N LEU A 572 -9.45 8.84 -32.36
CA LEU A 572 -9.97 9.84 -31.42
C LEU A 572 -11.24 10.54 -31.91
N LYS A 573 -11.47 10.63 -33.23
CA LYS A 573 -12.70 11.21 -33.81
C LYS A 573 -13.83 10.18 -34.04
N GLN A 574 -13.68 8.94 -33.58
CA GLN A 574 -14.71 7.89 -33.65
C GLN A 574 -15.12 7.38 -32.24
N PRO A 575 -15.66 8.24 -31.36
CA PRO A 575 -16.03 7.85 -30.00
C PRO A 575 -17.14 6.79 -29.98
N GLY A 576 -16.91 5.67 -29.29
CA GLY A 576 -17.90 4.61 -29.07
C GLY A 576 -18.01 3.56 -30.18
N LEU A 577 -17.16 3.63 -31.21
CA LEU A 577 -16.94 2.52 -32.15
C LEU A 577 -15.89 1.56 -31.60
N ASP A 578 -16.03 0.27 -31.88
CA ASP A 578 -14.96 -0.72 -31.70
C ASP A 578 -14.04 -0.66 -32.91
N ILE A 579 -12.74 -0.40 -32.69
CA ILE A 579 -11.81 0.02 -33.73
C ILE A 579 -10.72 -1.05 -33.88
N PRO A 580 -10.70 -1.82 -34.99
CA PRO A 580 -9.80 -2.97 -35.14
C PRO A 580 -8.31 -2.59 -35.02
N PRO A 581 -7.47 -3.41 -34.38
CA PRO A 581 -6.05 -3.10 -34.23
C PRO A 581 -5.35 -2.96 -35.59
N LEU A 582 -4.34 -2.07 -35.63
CA LEU A 582 -3.48 -1.90 -36.81
C LEU A 582 -2.82 -3.22 -37.24
N PRO A 583 -2.72 -3.49 -38.55
CA PRO A 583 -1.85 -4.54 -39.09
C PRO A 583 -0.41 -4.44 -38.56
N ALA A 584 0.24 -5.60 -38.35
CA ALA A 584 1.62 -5.64 -37.91
C ALA A 584 2.57 -4.91 -38.88
N ASP A 585 3.58 -4.27 -38.31
CA ASP A 585 4.51 -3.42 -39.05
C ASP A 585 5.29 -4.23 -40.11
N GLY A 586 5.47 -3.66 -41.30
CA GLY A 586 6.18 -4.29 -42.42
C GLY A 586 5.33 -5.15 -43.36
N LEU A 587 4.15 -5.63 -42.94
CA LEU A 587 3.23 -6.39 -43.81
C LEU A 587 2.88 -5.64 -45.10
N THR A 588 2.70 -6.39 -46.19
CA THR A 588 2.38 -5.87 -47.54
C THR A 588 0.91 -6.09 -47.91
N SER A 589 0.28 -7.16 -47.42
CA SER A 589 -1.16 -7.35 -47.50
C SER A 589 -1.72 -8.20 -46.35
N VAL A 590 -2.97 -7.93 -45.97
CA VAL A 590 -3.74 -8.63 -44.92
C VAL A 590 -5.11 -9.06 -45.46
N PRO A 591 -5.78 -10.08 -44.88
CA PRO A 591 -7.18 -10.37 -45.23
C PRO A 591 -8.09 -9.15 -44.95
N VAL A 592 -9.18 -9.02 -45.72
CA VAL A 592 -10.19 -7.98 -45.46
C VAL A 592 -11.03 -8.37 -44.24
N LEU A 593 -11.18 -7.44 -43.31
CA LEU A 593 -12.03 -7.57 -42.12
C LEU A 593 -13.51 -7.56 -42.50
N LYS A 594 -14.33 -8.23 -41.69
CA LYS A 594 -15.78 -8.21 -41.82
C LYS A 594 -16.32 -6.89 -41.26
N ASP A 595 -16.86 -6.05 -42.13
CA ASP A 595 -17.45 -4.74 -41.84
C ASP A 595 -16.49 -3.72 -41.17
N PRO A 596 -15.43 -3.27 -41.88
CA PRO A 596 -14.43 -2.34 -41.34
C PRO A 596 -14.98 -0.90 -41.23
N PRO A 597 -14.68 -0.14 -40.16
CA PRO A 597 -15.11 1.25 -40.04
C PRO A 597 -14.67 2.14 -41.21
N GLN A 598 -15.52 3.08 -41.62
CA GLN A 598 -15.25 3.92 -42.79
C GLN A 598 -13.96 4.74 -42.61
N GLY A 599 -13.03 4.59 -43.54
CA GLY A 599 -11.70 5.22 -43.52
C GLY A 599 -10.57 4.36 -42.94
N PHE A 600 -10.88 3.30 -42.18
CA PHE A 600 -9.91 2.46 -41.47
C PHE A 600 -8.67 2.11 -42.31
N TYR A 601 -8.88 1.49 -43.48
CA TYR A 601 -7.77 1.07 -44.33
C TYR A 601 -6.96 2.24 -44.89
N ALA A 602 -7.59 3.34 -45.32
CA ALA A 602 -6.88 4.49 -45.88
C ALA A 602 -5.98 5.16 -44.83
N THR A 603 -6.48 5.31 -43.60
CA THR A 603 -5.68 5.80 -42.47
C THR A 603 -4.55 4.83 -42.13
N ALA A 604 -4.81 3.52 -42.08
CA ALA A 604 -3.80 2.49 -41.88
C ALA A 604 -2.78 2.34 -43.05
N GLY A 605 -2.98 3.03 -44.17
CA GLY A 605 -2.06 2.98 -45.33
C GLY A 605 -2.30 1.80 -46.29
N TYR A 606 -3.47 1.16 -46.22
CA TYR A 606 -3.91 0.04 -47.04
C TYR A 606 -5.13 0.42 -47.92
N ARG A 607 -5.44 -0.41 -48.92
CA ARG A 607 -6.68 -0.36 -49.69
C ARG A 607 -7.27 -1.76 -49.81
N ALA A 608 -8.56 -1.92 -49.50
CA ALA A 608 -9.28 -3.17 -49.71
C ALA A 608 -9.39 -3.48 -51.22
N CYS A 609 -8.97 -4.67 -51.63
CA CYS A 609 -8.90 -5.12 -53.02
C CYS A 609 -9.38 -6.58 -53.12
N GLY A 610 -10.70 -6.80 -53.01
CA GLY A 610 -11.29 -8.13 -53.01
C GLY A 610 -11.04 -8.84 -51.67
N PRO A 611 -10.42 -10.04 -51.63
CA PRO A 611 -10.22 -10.80 -50.40
C PRO A 611 -9.14 -10.21 -49.47
N ARG A 612 -8.24 -9.36 -49.99
CA ARG A 612 -7.12 -8.78 -49.23
C ARG A 612 -7.11 -7.25 -49.27
N ALA A 613 -6.68 -6.63 -48.18
CA ALA A 613 -6.27 -5.24 -48.16
C ALA A 613 -4.75 -5.15 -48.39
N VAL A 614 -4.34 -4.32 -49.34
CA VAL A 614 -2.94 -4.20 -49.81
C VAL A 614 -2.38 -2.83 -49.45
N ARG A 615 -1.12 -2.77 -48.99
CA ARG A 615 -0.46 -1.51 -48.62
C ARG A 615 -0.24 -0.62 -49.84
N VAL A 616 -0.56 0.67 -49.73
CA VAL A 616 -0.73 1.57 -50.90
C VAL A 616 0.56 1.72 -51.71
N ASP A 617 1.74 1.77 -51.10
CA ASP A 617 3.01 1.82 -51.81
C ASP A 617 3.32 0.53 -52.61
N MET A 618 2.91 -0.63 -52.12
CA MET A 618 3.08 -1.91 -52.82
C MET A 618 2.05 -2.09 -53.93
N LEU A 619 0.81 -1.61 -53.73
CA LEU A 619 -0.22 -1.56 -54.75
C LEU A 619 0.21 -0.71 -55.96
N GLU A 620 0.88 0.41 -55.70
CA GLU A 620 1.38 1.31 -56.74
C GLU A 620 2.67 0.80 -57.39
N ARG A 621 3.58 0.14 -56.65
CA ARG A 621 4.71 -0.61 -57.23
C ARG A 621 4.24 -1.71 -58.18
N LEU A 622 3.19 -2.45 -57.79
CA LEU A 622 2.55 -3.44 -58.66
C LEU A 622 1.96 -2.79 -59.91
N ALA A 623 1.32 -1.63 -59.79
CA ALA A 623 0.80 -0.86 -60.93
C ALA A 623 1.93 -0.44 -61.89
N ASP A 624 3.02 0.14 -61.36
CA ASP A 624 4.17 0.58 -62.14
C ASP A 624 4.96 -0.59 -62.76
N ALA A 625 4.95 -1.79 -62.15
CA ALA A 625 5.52 -3.01 -62.73
C ALA A 625 4.64 -3.60 -63.85
N ILE A 626 3.31 -3.66 -63.65
CA ILE A 626 2.35 -4.16 -64.65
C ILE A 626 2.29 -3.24 -65.87
N ARG A 627 2.43 -1.92 -65.68
CA ARG A 627 2.26 -0.91 -66.74
C ARG A 627 3.16 -1.10 -67.98
N PRO A 628 4.50 -1.22 -67.89
CA PRO A 628 5.33 -1.47 -69.06
C PRO A 628 5.02 -2.83 -69.70
N ILE A 629 4.76 -3.86 -68.90
CA ILE A 629 4.46 -5.22 -69.36
C ILE A 629 3.15 -5.27 -70.18
N VAL A 630 2.08 -4.63 -69.69
CA VAL A 630 0.76 -4.61 -70.35
C VAL A 630 0.75 -3.85 -71.67
N PHE A 631 1.52 -2.76 -71.76
CA PHE A 631 1.58 -1.90 -72.94
C PHE A 631 2.79 -2.17 -73.85
N TRP A 632 3.62 -3.17 -73.52
CA TRP A 632 4.74 -3.60 -74.35
C TRP A 632 4.26 -4.04 -75.74
N LYS A 633 5.08 -3.73 -76.74
CA LYS A 633 4.97 -4.21 -78.11
C LYS A 633 6.39 -4.49 -78.62
N PRO A 634 6.60 -5.50 -79.49
CA PRO A 634 7.87 -5.66 -80.17
C PRO A 634 8.19 -4.39 -80.98
N ASN A 635 9.41 -3.89 -80.83
CA ASN A 635 9.90 -2.70 -81.53
C ASN A 635 10.63 -3.13 -82.82
N PRO A 636 10.11 -2.84 -84.02
CA PRO A 636 10.73 -3.29 -85.27
C PRO A 636 12.12 -2.67 -85.53
N GLU A 637 12.48 -1.58 -84.85
CA GLU A 637 13.79 -0.93 -84.97
C GLU A 637 14.86 -1.52 -84.02
N LYS A 638 14.47 -2.39 -83.08
CA LYS A 638 15.37 -3.04 -82.10
C LYS A 638 14.97 -4.50 -81.84
N PRO A 639 15.35 -5.45 -82.72
CA PRO A 639 15.00 -6.86 -82.56
C PRO A 639 15.59 -7.50 -81.30
N ASP A 640 16.75 -7.03 -80.81
CA ASP A 640 17.44 -7.56 -79.63
C ASP A 640 16.92 -6.99 -78.28
N GLU A 641 15.82 -6.22 -78.27
CA GLU A 641 15.26 -5.62 -77.06
C GLU A 641 14.61 -6.69 -76.17
N LYS A 642 15.37 -7.20 -75.19
CA LYS A 642 15.02 -8.33 -74.32
C LYS A 642 13.61 -8.20 -73.71
N ARG A 643 12.69 -9.04 -74.20
CA ARG A 643 11.27 -9.10 -73.83
C ARG A 643 11.07 -9.10 -72.30
N PRO A 644 10.28 -8.17 -71.73
CA PRO A 644 10.00 -8.14 -70.30
C PRO A 644 9.34 -9.44 -69.81
N GLU A 645 9.83 -9.98 -68.69
CA GLU A 645 9.32 -11.23 -68.11
C GLU A 645 7.82 -11.12 -67.78
N GLY A 646 7.05 -12.11 -68.20
CA GLY A 646 5.58 -12.12 -68.05
C GLY A 646 4.80 -11.27 -69.06
N SER A 647 5.44 -10.60 -70.03
CA SER A 647 4.74 -9.92 -71.13
C SER A 647 4.16 -10.91 -72.14
N VAL A 648 3.00 -10.58 -72.71
CA VAL A 648 2.33 -11.39 -73.75
C VAL A 648 2.14 -10.57 -75.02
N GLU A 649 2.49 -11.14 -76.18
CA GLU A 649 2.31 -10.50 -77.47
C GLU A 649 0.82 -10.20 -77.75
N GLY A 650 0.55 -9.03 -78.33
CA GLY A 650 -0.80 -8.47 -78.41
C GLY A 650 -1.30 -7.84 -77.09
N GLY A 651 -0.44 -7.70 -76.08
CA GLY A 651 -0.65 -6.91 -74.85
C GLY A 651 -1.37 -7.64 -73.72
N GLY A 652 -0.98 -7.35 -72.48
CA GLY A 652 -1.38 -8.11 -71.29
C GLY A 652 -0.20 -8.85 -70.67
N PHE A 653 -0.44 -9.50 -69.53
CA PHE A 653 0.62 -10.09 -68.70
C PHE A 653 0.21 -11.43 -68.07
N THR A 654 1.18 -12.27 -67.77
CA THR A 654 1.03 -13.41 -66.85
C THR A 654 1.51 -13.03 -65.45
N LEU A 655 1.08 -13.77 -64.42
CA LEU A 655 1.53 -13.54 -63.04
C LEU A 655 2.99 -14.01 -62.89
N THR A 656 3.89 -13.11 -62.48
CA THR A 656 5.30 -13.45 -62.23
C THR A 656 5.59 -13.64 -60.73
N PRO A 657 6.65 -14.39 -60.34
CA PRO A 657 7.05 -14.53 -58.94
C PRO A 657 7.26 -13.18 -58.23
N VAL A 658 7.78 -12.18 -58.96
CA VAL A 658 8.00 -10.81 -58.46
C VAL A 658 6.68 -10.12 -58.07
N MET A 659 5.60 -10.32 -58.83
CA MET A 659 4.29 -9.75 -58.50
C MET A 659 3.67 -10.37 -57.23
N MET A 660 3.84 -11.68 -57.03
CA MET A 660 3.40 -12.36 -55.80
C MET A 660 4.25 -11.93 -54.59
N SER A 661 5.57 -11.78 -54.79
CA SER A 661 6.51 -11.28 -53.77
C SER A 661 6.14 -9.89 -53.25
N TYR A 662 5.81 -8.93 -54.12
CA TYR A 662 5.39 -7.57 -53.69
C TYR A 662 4.14 -7.56 -52.78
N LEU A 663 3.23 -8.52 -52.93
CA LEU A 663 1.98 -8.59 -52.16
C LEU A 663 2.03 -9.57 -50.99
N GLY A 664 3.00 -10.48 -50.93
CA GLY A 664 3.07 -11.54 -49.91
C GLY A 664 1.86 -12.47 -49.93
N CYS A 665 1.36 -12.83 -51.12
CA CYS A 665 0.16 -13.67 -51.28
C CYS A 665 0.28 -14.68 -52.43
N SER A 666 -0.65 -15.65 -52.45
CA SER A 666 -0.71 -16.68 -53.49
C SER A 666 -1.15 -16.13 -54.85
N GLY A 667 -0.94 -16.89 -55.93
CA GLY A 667 -1.45 -16.53 -57.26
C GLY A 667 -2.97 -16.37 -57.33
N GLU A 668 -3.72 -17.11 -56.51
CA GLU A 668 -5.18 -17.02 -56.42
C GLU A 668 -5.63 -15.73 -55.73
N ASP A 669 -4.97 -15.37 -54.62
CA ASP A 669 -5.17 -14.11 -53.89
C ASP A 669 -4.80 -12.90 -54.78
N LEU A 670 -3.67 -12.96 -55.47
CA LEU A 670 -3.23 -11.96 -56.45
C LEU A 670 -4.26 -11.83 -57.58
N GLY A 671 -4.82 -12.93 -58.07
CA GLY A 671 -5.94 -12.91 -59.01
C GLY A 671 -7.20 -12.26 -58.43
N GLY A 672 -7.48 -12.43 -57.12
CA GLY A 672 -8.53 -11.72 -56.40
C GLY A 672 -8.33 -10.20 -56.39
N VAL A 673 -7.12 -9.76 -56.04
CA VAL A 673 -6.70 -8.35 -56.04
C VAL A 673 -6.80 -7.75 -57.45
N LEU A 674 -6.27 -8.43 -58.47
CA LEU A 674 -6.30 -7.95 -59.86
C LEU A 674 -7.73 -7.82 -60.42
N ARG A 675 -8.64 -8.74 -60.07
CA ARG A 675 -10.07 -8.61 -60.40
C ARG A 675 -10.68 -7.36 -59.76
N ALA A 676 -10.37 -7.08 -58.49
CA ALA A 676 -10.86 -5.88 -57.79
C ALA A 676 -10.30 -4.57 -58.37
N LEU A 677 -9.07 -4.60 -58.92
CA LEU A 677 -8.44 -3.48 -59.63
C LEU A 677 -8.91 -3.30 -61.08
N GLY A 678 -9.87 -4.12 -61.56
CA GLY A 678 -10.47 -3.99 -62.89
C GLY A 678 -9.72 -4.72 -64.03
N TYR A 679 -8.76 -5.60 -63.72
CA TYR A 679 -8.19 -6.51 -64.70
C TYR A 679 -9.08 -7.76 -64.88
N ARG A 680 -9.02 -8.35 -66.07
CA ARG A 680 -9.71 -9.62 -66.39
C ARG A 680 -8.69 -10.66 -66.79
N CYS A 681 -8.82 -11.86 -66.22
CA CYS A 681 -8.12 -13.04 -66.68
C CYS A 681 -8.78 -13.60 -67.95
N GLN A 682 -7.96 -14.07 -68.89
CA GLN A 682 -8.33 -14.86 -70.05
C GLN A 682 -7.38 -16.06 -70.14
N ARG A 683 -7.91 -17.28 -70.19
CA ARG A 683 -7.11 -18.49 -70.36
C ARG A 683 -6.70 -18.63 -71.82
N HIS A 684 -5.40 -18.59 -72.09
CA HIS A 684 -4.84 -18.80 -73.42
C HIS A 684 -4.14 -20.16 -73.45
N LYS A 685 -4.34 -20.93 -74.52
CA LYS A 685 -3.46 -22.06 -74.82
C LYS A 685 -2.25 -21.52 -75.59
N LEU A 686 -1.05 -21.91 -75.20
CA LEU A 686 0.16 -21.59 -75.96
C LEU A 686 0.63 -22.83 -76.73
N PRO A 687 1.16 -22.69 -77.97
CA PRO A 687 1.98 -23.73 -78.57
C PRO A 687 3.23 -24.00 -77.70
N PRO A 688 3.81 -25.21 -77.74
CA PRO A 688 5.04 -25.49 -77.02
C PRO A 688 6.23 -24.72 -77.61
N GLU A 689 6.95 -23.97 -76.78
CA GLU A 689 8.26 -23.40 -77.14
C GLU A 689 9.35 -24.50 -77.07
N PRO A 690 10.36 -24.47 -77.97
CA PRO A 690 11.43 -25.46 -77.99
C PRO A 690 12.37 -25.32 -76.79
N ALA A 691 12.92 -26.44 -76.32
CA ALA A 691 13.81 -26.47 -75.17
C ALA A 691 15.16 -25.77 -75.44
N ALA A 692 15.64 -24.99 -74.47
CA ALA A 692 16.97 -24.40 -74.50
C ALA A 692 18.07 -25.43 -74.15
N PRO A 693 19.31 -25.29 -74.66
CA PRO A 693 20.39 -26.23 -74.39
C PRO A 693 20.90 -26.18 -72.93
N PRO A 694 21.45 -27.29 -72.39
CA PRO A 694 22.05 -27.32 -71.06
C PRO A 694 23.49 -26.77 -71.06
N GLU A 695 23.79 -25.86 -70.13
CA GLU A 695 25.18 -25.49 -69.79
C GLU A 695 25.78 -26.47 -68.77
N LYS A 696 27.11 -26.59 -68.75
CA LYS A 696 27.81 -27.67 -68.03
C LYS A 696 28.30 -27.23 -66.65
N HIS A 697 28.06 -28.07 -65.65
CA HIS A 697 28.69 -27.94 -64.33
C HIS A 697 30.22 -28.14 -64.40
N LYS A 698 30.91 -27.56 -63.41
CA LYS A 698 32.25 -27.96 -62.96
C LYS A 698 32.16 -28.29 -61.46
N ALA A 699 32.96 -29.25 -61.01
CA ALA A 699 32.73 -29.96 -59.74
C ALA A 699 33.20 -29.22 -58.48
N GLU A 700 32.65 -29.65 -57.34
CA GLU A 700 33.08 -29.35 -55.97
C GLU A 700 33.77 -30.60 -55.37
N ASP A 701 34.71 -30.42 -54.44
CA ASP A 701 35.40 -31.51 -53.72
C ASP A 701 34.72 -31.85 -52.36
N PRO A 702 34.94 -33.05 -51.79
CA PRO A 702 34.11 -33.59 -50.69
C PRO A 702 34.45 -33.08 -49.26
N PRO A 703 33.57 -33.32 -48.26
CA PRO A 703 33.66 -32.71 -46.93
C PRO A 703 34.52 -33.49 -45.92
N ALA A 704 34.94 -32.78 -44.86
CA ALA A 704 35.51 -33.36 -43.63
C ALA A 704 34.71 -32.88 -42.41
N ALA A 705 34.57 -33.73 -41.39
CA ALA A 705 33.75 -33.47 -40.19
C ALA A 705 34.53 -32.72 -39.08
N PRO A 706 33.85 -31.96 -38.22
CA PRO A 706 34.47 -31.33 -37.04
C PRO A 706 34.60 -32.32 -35.87
N GLY A 707 35.82 -32.48 -35.37
CA GLY A 707 36.10 -33.21 -34.12
C GLY A 707 35.88 -32.36 -32.86
N ASN A 708 35.79 -33.03 -31.70
CA ASN A 708 35.54 -32.43 -30.39
C ASN A 708 36.76 -32.59 -29.48
N ALA A 709 37.36 -31.50 -28.98
CA ALA A 709 38.37 -31.56 -27.89
C ALA A 709 38.70 -30.19 -27.26
N ALA A 710 38.34 -30.03 -25.97
CA ALA A 710 39.09 -29.42 -24.86
C ALA A 710 39.65 -27.95 -24.92
N PRO A 711 39.84 -27.28 -23.77
CA PRO A 711 40.32 -25.89 -23.66
C PRO A 711 41.82 -25.77 -23.30
N ASP A 712 42.36 -24.54 -23.33
CA ASP A 712 43.32 -24.09 -22.31
C ASP A 712 43.28 -22.56 -22.09
N ASN A 713 44.13 -22.04 -21.19
CA ASN A 713 43.84 -20.93 -20.29
C ASN A 713 44.23 -19.47 -20.66
N GLU A 714 43.71 -18.58 -19.81
CA GLU A 714 43.89 -17.14 -19.66
C GLU A 714 45.35 -16.59 -19.61
N ALA A 715 45.51 -15.29 -19.91
CA ALA A 715 46.17 -14.29 -19.03
C ALA A 715 45.90 -12.83 -19.49
N LYS A 716 46.26 -11.83 -18.67
CA LYS A 716 45.86 -10.40 -18.82
C LYS A 716 47.02 -9.41 -19.06
N GLY A 717 46.69 -8.27 -19.67
CA GLY A 717 47.45 -7.00 -19.67
C GLY A 717 46.53 -5.83 -20.07
N GLU A 718 46.79 -4.59 -19.62
CA GLU A 718 45.88 -3.43 -19.79
C GLU A 718 46.50 -2.20 -20.47
N LYS A 719 45.79 -1.69 -21.51
CA LYS A 719 45.57 -0.25 -21.86
C LYS A 719 46.81 0.63 -22.15
N ALA A 720 46.71 1.84 -22.73
CA ALA A 720 45.60 2.81 -22.74
C ALA A 720 45.58 3.72 -24.00
N VAL A 721 45.02 4.93 -23.87
CA VAL A 721 45.75 6.12 -24.34
C VAL A 721 46.77 6.38 -23.23
N GLN A 722 48.06 6.05 -23.35
CA GLN A 722 48.94 6.04 -24.53
C GLN A 722 49.38 4.61 -24.96
N ALA A 723 48.72 4.02 -25.96
CA ALA A 723 48.96 2.70 -26.56
C ALA A 723 50.28 2.51 -27.34
N GLU A 724 51.43 2.47 -26.67
CA GLU A 724 52.73 2.15 -27.28
C GLU A 724 53.36 0.82 -26.79
N THR A 725 54.26 0.27 -27.60
CA THR A 725 55.44 -0.57 -27.25
C THR A 725 55.33 -2.00 -26.66
N ILE A 726 55.54 -3.00 -27.54
CA ILE A 726 56.43 -4.20 -27.41
C ILE A 726 56.22 -5.18 -26.19
N PRO A 727 57.11 -6.15 -25.74
CA PRO A 727 56.65 -7.41 -25.11
C PRO A 727 57.10 -7.69 -23.64
N ALA A 728 56.52 -8.71 -22.97
CA ALA A 728 56.87 -9.14 -21.59
C ALA A 728 56.71 -10.67 -21.36
N GLU A 729 57.25 -11.24 -20.26
CA GLU A 729 57.48 -12.70 -20.10
C GLU A 729 57.35 -13.29 -18.66
N SER A 730 56.38 -14.22 -18.46
CA SER A 730 56.36 -15.34 -17.46
C SER A 730 56.32 -15.10 -15.92
N ARG A 731 55.78 -16.13 -15.20
CA ARG A 731 56.05 -16.63 -13.80
C ARG A 731 55.00 -16.51 -12.67
N LEU A 732 54.84 -17.67 -11.99
CA LEU A 732 54.39 -17.93 -10.59
C LEU A 732 55.62 -17.83 -9.63
N PRO A 733 55.54 -17.83 -8.25
CA PRO A 733 54.73 -18.77 -7.44
C PRO A 733 54.25 -18.35 -6.00
N THR A 734 53.47 -19.23 -5.32
CA THR A 734 53.38 -19.56 -3.85
C THR A 734 53.44 -18.48 -2.75
N ALA A 735 52.79 -18.55 -1.57
CA ALA A 735 51.79 -19.43 -0.89
C ALA A 735 51.44 -18.73 0.48
N GLY A 736 50.61 -19.19 1.44
CA GLY A 736 49.74 -20.37 1.65
C GLY A 736 49.32 -20.47 3.14
N ASP A 737 48.35 -21.35 3.48
CA ASP A 737 47.81 -21.65 4.84
C ASP A 737 47.11 -20.49 5.61
N ASN A 738 46.18 -20.70 6.56
CA ASN A 738 45.58 -21.93 7.14
C ASN A 738 44.09 -21.66 7.51
N GLY A 739 43.25 -22.69 7.75
CA GLY A 739 41.78 -22.55 7.87
C GLY A 739 41.15 -22.88 9.23
N LYS A 740 39.84 -22.60 9.40
CA LYS A 740 38.97 -23.24 10.41
C LYS A 740 37.46 -23.14 10.11
N GLU A 741 36.65 -24.03 10.68
CA GLU A 741 35.27 -24.31 10.27
C GLU A 741 34.18 -23.40 10.88
N ILE A 742 33.01 -23.40 10.24
CA ILE A 742 31.72 -22.99 10.81
C ILE A 742 30.70 -24.10 10.50
N PRO A 743 30.05 -24.75 11.49
CA PRO A 743 29.03 -25.77 11.25
C PRO A 743 27.65 -25.16 10.95
N ALA A 744 26.85 -25.87 10.16
CA ALA A 744 25.49 -25.46 9.78
C ALA A 744 24.40 -26.03 10.72
N THR A 745 23.26 -25.36 10.75
CA THR A 745 22.06 -25.74 11.52
C THR A 745 21.36 -26.98 10.94
N PRO A 746 20.87 -27.92 11.76
CA PRO A 746 19.96 -28.97 11.29
C PRO A 746 18.50 -28.50 11.27
N GLU A 747 17.78 -28.82 10.19
CA GLU A 747 16.32 -28.85 10.19
C GLU A 747 15.81 -30.14 10.86
N ILE A 748 14.66 -30.10 11.52
CA ILE A 748 13.98 -31.28 12.06
C ILE A 748 12.53 -31.32 11.56
N THR A 749 12.10 -32.51 11.14
CA THR A 749 10.88 -32.75 10.37
C THR A 749 9.59 -32.71 11.18
N VAL A 750 8.49 -32.34 10.51
CA VAL A 750 7.13 -32.36 11.07
C VAL A 750 6.59 -33.80 11.13
N GLY A 751 6.43 -34.33 12.34
CA GLY A 751 5.61 -35.51 12.63
C GLY A 751 4.36 -35.09 13.40
N GLY A 752 3.16 -35.33 12.84
CA GLY A 752 1.90 -34.88 13.43
C GLY A 752 1.09 -36.01 14.04
N GLU A 753 0.96 -36.02 15.36
CA GLU A 753 0.05 -36.93 16.09
C GLU A 753 -0.81 -36.11 17.07
N LYS A 754 -2.14 -36.18 16.92
CA LYS A 754 -3.11 -35.47 17.77
C LYS A 754 -3.87 -36.45 18.65
N ALA A 755 -3.50 -36.52 19.92
CA ALA A 755 -4.36 -37.04 20.97
C ALA A 755 -5.05 -35.87 21.70
N ALA A 756 -6.35 -36.00 21.98
CA ALA A 756 -7.11 -35.03 22.76
C ALA A 756 -8.14 -35.77 23.64
N PRO A 757 -8.18 -35.54 24.95
CA PRO A 757 -9.29 -35.95 25.81
C PRO A 757 -10.37 -34.87 25.80
N ALA A 758 -11.63 -35.30 25.71
CA ALA A 758 -12.81 -34.46 25.94
C ALA A 758 -13.61 -35.04 27.14
N GLU A 759 -14.48 -34.22 27.72
CA GLU A 759 -15.25 -34.56 28.93
C GLU A 759 -16.26 -35.70 28.68
N ALA A 760 -16.52 -36.50 29.71
CA ALA A 760 -17.48 -37.60 29.67
C ALA A 760 -18.83 -37.21 30.31
N ALA A 761 -19.91 -37.41 29.56
CA ALA A 761 -21.28 -37.51 30.08
C ALA A 761 -21.80 -38.96 29.88
N ILE A 762 -22.79 -39.38 30.66
CA ILE A 762 -22.98 -40.79 31.03
C ILE A 762 -24.27 -41.40 30.42
N SER A 763 -24.14 -42.61 29.83
CA SER A 763 -25.21 -43.62 29.55
C SER A 763 -26.33 -43.24 28.54
N GLU A 764 -27.09 -44.13 27.88
CA GLU A 764 -27.06 -45.58 27.48
C GLU A 764 -28.29 -45.81 26.55
N PRO A 765 -28.61 -47.00 25.98
CA PRO A 765 -27.74 -48.01 25.33
C PRO A 765 -28.31 -48.59 23.99
N HIS A 766 -27.43 -49.15 23.13
CA HIS A 766 -27.69 -50.30 22.21
C HIS A 766 -28.78 -50.22 21.09
N PRO A 767 -28.84 -51.18 20.12
CA PRO A 767 -27.77 -51.97 19.49
C PRO A 767 -27.87 -52.10 17.93
N SER A 768 -26.81 -52.62 17.29
CA SER A 768 -26.81 -53.46 16.05
C SER A 768 -27.39 -52.90 14.72
N ALA A 769 -27.02 -53.36 13.51
CA ALA A 769 -25.82 -54.06 12.99
C ALA A 769 -25.81 -53.88 11.42
N PRO A 770 -25.40 -54.80 10.51
CA PRO A 770 -24.34 -54.48 9.55
C PRO A 770 -24.69 -54.75 8.06
N GLU A 771 -23.65 -54.80 7.21
CA GLU A 771 -23.63 -55.38 5.85
C GLU A 771 -24.39 -54.61 4.73
N GLY A 772 -24.04 -54.78 3.45
CA GLY A 772 -22.87 -55.48 2.89
C GLY A 772 -23.05 -55.86 1.41
N GLY A 773 -22.04 -55.56 0.57
CA GLY A 773 -22.01 -55.91 -0.87
C GLY A 773 -22.97 -55.10 -1.77
N GLY A 774 -22.71 -54.87 -3.05
CA GLY A 774 -21.56 -55.25 -3.87
C GLY A 774 -21.96 -56.09 -5.08
N LYS A 775 -21.66 -55.60 -6.29
CA LYS A 775 -21.52 -56.45 -7.48
C LYS A 775 -20.64 -55.81 -8.56
N GLU A 776 -19.84 -56.65 -9.18
CA GLU A 776 -18.75 -56.34 -10.10
C GLU A 776 -19.08 -56.96 -11.50
N PRO A 777 -18.13 -57.25 -12.43
CA PRO A 777 -17.99 -56.60 -13.74
C PRO A 777 -18.60 -57.48 -14.88
N PRO A 778 -18.00 -57.89 -16.04
CA PRO A 778 -16.70 -57.65 -16.74
C PRO A 778 -16.89 -56.74 -18.00
N ASP A 779 -15.96 -56.53 -18.95
CA ASP A 779 -14.74 -57.28 -19.31
C ASP A 779 -13.61 -56.44 -19.99
N LYS A 780 -12.47 -57.09 -20.24
CA LYS A 780 -11.22 -56.64 -20.92
C LYS A 780 -10.94 -57.65 -22.08
N PRO A 781 -9.69 -57.91 -22.57
CA PRO A 781 -8.42 -57.18 -22.56
C PRO A 781 -7.76 -56.99 -23.96
N GLN A 782 -6.73 -56.13 -24.06
CA GLN A 782 -5.34 -56.54 -24.39
C GLN A 782 -4.34 -55.35 -24.45
N THR A 783 -3.06 -55.68 -24.27
CA THR A 783 -1.81 -54.89 -24.28
C THR A 783 -0.71 -55.81 -24.88
N PRO A 784 0.60 -55.46 -25.12
CA PRO A 784 1.44 -54.43 -24.46
C PRO A 784 2.60 -53.78 -25.29
N ARG A 785 3.56 -53.14 -24.58
CA ARG A 785 4.97 -52.81 -24.96
C ARG A 785 5.20 -51.63 -25.93
N LYS A 786 6.29 -50.83 -25.82
CA LYS A 786 7.33 -50.67 -24.76
C LYS A 786 7.93 -49.22 -24.75
N GLU A 787 8.98 -48.98 -23.96
CA GLU A 787 9.42 -47.64 -23.49
C GLU A 787 10.69 -47.05 -24.15
N ALA A 788 10.85 -45.73 -23.97
CA ALA A 788 12.11 -44.97 -23.74
C ALA A 788 13.15 -44.77 -24.86
N GLY A 789 13.94 -43.68 -24.73
CA GLY A 789 15.13 -43.36 -25.52
C GLY A 789 15.50 -41.86 -25.50
N GLU A 790 16.61 -41.50 -24.87
CA GLU A 790 17.24 -40.17 -24.95
C GLU A 790 18.27 -40.07 -26.10
N THR A 791 18.75 -38.86 -26.38
CA THR A 791 19.83 -38.59 -27.34
C THR A 791 21.23 -38.89 -26.77
N ALA A 792 22.03 -39.73 -27.45
CA ALA A 792 23.49 -39.62 -27.44
C ALA A 792 24.20 -40.49 -28.52
N ALA A 793 25.36 -40.00 -28.97
CA ALA A 793 26.50 -40.73 -29.56
C ALA A 793 26.43 -41.30 -31.00
N SER A 794 27.63 -41.42 -31.57
CA SER A 794 28.05 -41.98 -32.86
C SER A 794 28.37 -43.49 -32.72
N ASP A 795 28.74 -44.31 -33.72
CA ASP A 795 29.71 -44.09 -34.82
C ASP A 795 29.64 -45.17 -35.93
N GLY A 796 30.33 -44.91 -37.05
CA GLY A 796 31.14 -45.91 -37.79
C GLY A 796 30.49 -46.93 -38.75
N SER A 797 30.88 -46.82 -40.04
CA SER A 797 31.19 -47.91 -41.02
C SER A 797 30.12 -48.97 -41.39
N ASP A 798 30.11 -49.58 -42.59
CA ASP A 798 31.06 -49.59 -43.72
C ASP A 798 30.34 -49.70 -45.10
N ASP A 799 31.09 -49.60 -46.19
CA ASP A 799 30.63 -49.68 -47.59
C ASP A 799 30.04 -51.05 -48.03
N ALA A 800 29.19 -51.05 -49.08
CA ALA A 800 29.41 -51.86 -50.31
C ALA A 800 28.30 -51.73 -51.39
N ASP A 801 28.59 -50.92 -52.43
CA ASP A 801 28.44 -51.21 -53.87
C ASP A 801 27.08 -51.49 -54.57
N ALA A 802 27.15 -51.44 -55.90
CA ALA A 802 26.13 -51.19 -56.92
C ALA A 802 25.05 -52.24 -57.21
N ALA A 803 23.89 -51.75 -57.67
CA ALA A 803 23.28 -52.16 -58.95
C ALA A 803 22.29 -51.08 -59.46
N ALA A 804 22.10 -50.98 -60.78
CA ALA A 804 21.23 -49.98 -61.41
C ALA A 804 20.06 -50.61 -62.20
N THR A 805 18.92 -49.92 -62.31
CA THR A 805 18.01 -50.09 -63.46
C THR A 805 17.09 -48.89 -63.74
N THR A 806 17.37 -48.22 -64.87
CA THR A 806 16.44 -47.64 -65.87
C THR A 806 15.33 -46.64 -65.51
N GLU A 807 15.21 -45.64 -66.39
CA GLU A 807 14.25 -44.53 -66.39
C GLU A 807 12.84 -44.92 -66.87
N LYS A 808 11.89 -43.97 -66.71
CA LYS A 808 10.82 -43.77 -67.70
C LYS A 808 10.44 -42.28 -67.80
N GLN A 809 10.53 -41.72 -69.01
CA GLN A 809 9.94 -40.42 -69.34
C GLN A 809 8.41 -40.52 -69.46
N ALA A 810 7.73 -39.37 -69.33
CA ALA A 810 6.32 -39.20 -69.62
C ALA A 810 6.10 -37.85 -70.33
N ASP A 811 5.17 -37.81 -71.29
CA ASP A 811 4.99 -36.69 -72.22
C ASP A 811 4.42 -35.41 -71.59
N ALA A 812 4.71 -34.27 -72.23
CA ALA A 812 4.33 -32.95 -71.75
C ALA A 812 2.99 -32.45 -72.33
N GLU A 813 2.00 -32.22 -71.46
CA GLU A 813 0.72 -31.60 -71.85
C GLU A 813 0.84 -30.12 -72.23
N PRO A 814 -0.05 -29.59 -73.10
CA PRO A 814 -0.03 -28.19 -73.54
C PRO A 814 -0.35 -27.21 -72.41
N ARG A 815 0.63 -26.39 -72.02
CA ARG A 815 0.53 -25.41 -70.93
C ARG A 815 -0.57 -24.37 -71.21
N ILE A 816 -1.62 -24.40 -70.39
CA ILE A 816 -2.64 -23.33 -70.32
C ILE A 816 -2.05 -22.19 -69.47
N ILE A 817 -2.02 -20.97 -70.00
CA ILE A 817 -1.57 -19.78 -69.27
C ILE A 817 -2.73 -18.82 -68.98
N GLU A 818 -2.71 -18.21 -67.80
CA GLU A 818 -3.68 -17.18 -67.41
C GLU A 818 -3.15 -15.79 -67.77
N VAL A 819 -3.70 -15.20 -68.84
CA VAL A 819 -3.31 -13.89 -69.36
C VAL A 819 -4.26 -12.81 -68.85
N TRP A 820 -3.69 -11.83 -68.15
CA TRP A 820 -4.42 -10.72 -67.55
C TRP A 820 -4.38 -9.48 -68.46
N ARG A 821 -5.54 -8.88 -68.71
CA ARG A 821 -5.69 -7.66 -69.50
C ARG A 821 -6.51 -6.62 -68.72
N PRO A 822 -6.17 -5.31 -68.77
CA PRO A 822 -7.02 -4.27 -68.20
C PRO A 822 -8.37 -4.22 -68.94
N ALA A 823 -9.48 -4.09 -68.22
CA ALA A 823 -10.77 -3.90 -68.88
C ALA A 823 -10.78 -2.57 -69.65
N ARG A 824 -11.03 -2.61 -70.98
CA ARG A 824 -11.21 -1.39 -71.78
C ARG A 824 -12.34 -0.55 -71.18
N ARG A 825 -12.01 0.65 -70.71
CA ARG A 825 -12.98 1.66 -70.27
C ARG A 825 -13.67 2.26 -71.51
N THR A 826 -14.57 1.50 -72.13
CA THR A 826 -15.44 2.01 -73.21
C THR A 826 -16.17 3.25 -72.70
N PRO A 827 -16.16 4.39 -73.42
CA PRO A 827 -16.84 5.59 -72.96
C PRO A 827 -18.35 5.35 -72.92
N ALA A 828 -18.89 5.20 -71.71
CA ALA A 828 -20.31 5.02 -71.49
C ALA A 828 -21.05 6.34 -71.81
N ARG A 829 -21.47 6.47 -73.08
CA ARG A 829 -22.35 7.54 -73.58
C ARG A 829 -23.52 7.74 -72.60
N PRO A 830 -23.80 8.98 -72.14
CA PRO A 830 -24.63 9.20 -70.96
C PRO A 830 -26.03 8.62 -71.13
N ARG A 831 -26.36 7.62 -70.31
CA ARG A 831 -27.73 7.11 -70.19
C ARG A 831 -28.58 8.16 -69.47
N ARG A 832 -29.41 8.87 -70.25
CA ARG A 832 -30.53 9.68 -69.72
C ARG A 832 -31.33 8.87 -68.70
N PRO A 833 -31.85 9.50 -67.63
CA PRO A 833 -32.65 8.80 -66.62
C PRO A 833 -33.95 8.28 -67.23
N ALA A 834 -34.22 6.99 -67.01
CA ALA A 834 -35.50 6.39 -67.38
C ALA A 834 -36.59 6.76 -66.36
N ARG A 835 -37.36 7.79 -66.69
CA ARG A 835 -38.83 7.79 -66.46
C ARG A 835 -39.39 6.43 -66.94
N THR A 836 -40.42 5.81 -66.36
CA THR A 836 -41.56 6.24 -65.50
C THR A 836 -42.14 4.96 -64.83
N PRO A 837 -43.26 4.90 -64.06
CA PRO A 837 -44.38 5.86 -63.95
C PRO A 837 -44.72 6.38 -62.54
N ASP A 838 -45.12 7.66 -62.51
CA ASP A 838 -46.13 8.15 -61.55
C ASP A 838 -47.50 7.59 -61.96
N ARG A 839 -48.31 7.17 -60.98
CA ARG A 839 -49.74 6.91 -61.16
C ARG A 839 -50.53 7.25 -59.91
N SER A 840 -50.50 8.52 -59.50
CA SER A 840 -51.35 9.02 -58.43
C SER A 840 -52.86 9.05 -58.81
N LYS A 841 -53.71 8.78 -57.81
CA LYS A 841 -55.15 9.14 -57.73
C LYS A 841 -56.13 8.37 -58.65
N ASN A 842 -57.44 8.31 -58.37
CA ASN A 842 -58.24 8.98 -57.32
C ASN A 842 -59.44 8.13 -56.85
N GLU A 843 -60.08 8.57 -55.74
CA GLU A 843 -61.51 8.33 -55.38
C GLU A 843 -61.99 6.88 -55.10
N ALA A 844 -63.16 6.63 -54.50
CA ALA A 844 -63.85 7.26 -53.35
C ALA A 844 -65.02 6.36 -52.88
N SER A 845 -65.30 6.26 -51.57
CA SER A 845 -66.56 5.66 -51.08
C SER A 845 -66.95 6.15 -49.67
N CYS A 846 -68.25 6.20 -49.39
CA CYS A 846 -68.84 6.96 -48.28
C CYS A 846 -69.09 6.19 -46.97
N ARG A 847 -69.27 6.98 -45.89
CA ARG A 847 -69.81 6.60 -44.56
C ARG A 847 -71.13 5.80 -44.63
N PRO A 848 -71.46 5.05 -43.57
CA PRO A 848 -72.65 5.44 -42.77
C PRO A 848 -72.40 5.56 -41.24
N ARG A 849 -73.45 5.43 -40.40
CA ARG A 849 -73.57 5.97 -39.02
C ARG A 849 -73.68 4.91 -37.90
N LYS A 850 -73.41 5.37 -36.67
CA LYS A 850 -73.93 4.98 -35.31
C LYS A 850 -75.22 4.13 -35.28
N PRO A 851 -75.39 3.22 -34.28
CA PRO A 851 -75.77 3.54 -32.87
C PRO A 851 -74.86 2.83 -31.82
N GLY A 852 -74.93 2.96 -30.49
CA GLY A 852 -75.83 3.55 -29.46
C GLY A 852 -75.32 3.06 -28.06
N ARG A 853 -75.88 3.37 -26.88
CA ARG A 853 -77.00 4.24 -26.48
C ARG A 853 -76.92 4.57 -24.96
N GLU A 854 -77.51 5.69 -24.55
CA GLU A 854 -77.72 6.13 -23.14
C GLU A 854 -76.40 6.49 -22.38
N LYS A 855 -76.31 7.10 -21.18
CA LYS A 855 -77.20 7.76 -20.17
C LYS A 855 -76.28 8.71 -19.34
N THR A 856 -76.65 9.81 -18.65
CA THR A 856 -77.93 10.48 -18.32
C THR A 856 -77.76 12.02 -18.20
N PHE A 857 -78.48 12.69 -17.29
CA PHE A 857 -78.51 14.11 -16.91
C PHE A 857 -77.28 14.53 -16.04
N HIS A 858 -76.82 15.78 -15.92
CA HIS A 858 -77.34 17.11 -16.33
C HIS A 858 -76.15 18.10 -16.63
N GLY A 859 -76.22 19.44 -16.75
CA GLY A 859 -77.27 20.43 -16.43
C GLY A 859 -77.04 21.86 -17.03
N LYS A 860 -76.69 22.87 -16.21
CA LYS A 860 -76.69 24.34 -16.51
C LYS A 860 -75.60 25.09 -15.68
N ALA A 861 -75.06 26.29 -16.00
CA ALA A 861 -74.99 27.12 -17.23
C ALA A 861 -73.91 28.25 -17.10
N LYS A 862 -73.71 29.05 -18.16
CA LYS A 862 -72.75 30.17 -18.40
C LYS A 862 -73.04 31.45 -17.54
N PRO A 863 -72.30 32.61 -17.60
CA PRO A 863 -71.12 33.01 -18.44
C PRO A 863 -69.96 33.83 -17.79
N HIS A 864 -68.94 34.10 -18.63
CA HIS A 864 -67.83 35.10 -18.63
C HIS A 864 -68.21 36.60 -18.48
N PRO A 865 -67.27 37.61 -18.49
CA PRO A 865 -65.79 37.70 -18.22
C PRO A 865 -65.44 39.01 -17.39
N PRO A 866 -64.48 39.94 -17.72
CA PRO A 866 -63.04 39.88 -18.10
C PRO A 866 -62.09 40.78 -17.23
N ARG A 867 -60.75 40.55 -17.23
CA ARG A 867 -59.71 41.53 -17.72
C ARG A 867 -58.26 41.02 -17.58
N ALA A 868 -57.34 41.65 -18.34
CA ALA A 868 -55.99 41.19 -18.67
C ALA A 868 -54.86 41.89 -17.88
N LYS A 869 -53.64 41.31 -17.90
CA LYS A 869 -52.41 41.91 -18.49
C LYS A 869 -51.21 40.91 -18.60
N PRO A 870 -50.14 41.22 -19.36
CA PRO A 870 -49.06 40.28 -19.71
C PRO A 870 -47.61 40.71 -19.30
N GLY A 871 -46.64 39.82 -19.52
CA GLY A 871 -45.26 40.19 -19.94
C GLY A 871 -44.12 40.16 -18.90
N ARG A 872 -42.98 39.52 -19.26
CA ARG A 872 -41.68 39.58 -18.54
C ARG A 872 -40.92 40.88 -18.90
N PRO A 873 -39.94 41.33 -18.07
CA PRO A 873 -38.52 41.01 -18.34
C PRO A 873 -37.71 40.71 -17.05
N ALA A 874 -36.36 40.74 -17.14
CA ALA A 874 -35.41 40.21 -16.14
C ALA A 874 -34.64 41.31 -15.32
N PRO A 875 -33.43 41.07 -14.76
CA PRO A 875 -33.11 41.44 -13.37
C PRO A 875 -32.68 42.90 -13.12
N ARG A 876 -32.53 43.27 -11.84
CA ARG A 876 -32.00 44.58 -11.40
C ARG A 876 -30.83 44.44 -10.42
N ARG A 877 -29.97 45.47 -10.49
CA ARG A 877 -28.71 45.68 -9.76
C ARG A 877 -28.85 45.74 -8.24
N ASP A 878 -27.70 45.55 -7.61
CA ASP A 878 -27.37 45.78 -6.20
C ASP A 878 -27.72 47.19 -5.70
N ARG A 879 -27.88 47.30 -4.38
CA ARG A 879 -27.86 48.56 -3.61
C ARG A 879 -26.79 48.47 -2.54
N ALA A 880 -26.09 49.57 -2.30
CA ALA A 880 -25.13 49.69 -1.20
C ALA A 880 -25.84 49.66 0.17
N PRO A 881 -25.18 49.18 1.24
CA PRO A 881 -25.73 49.14 2.59
C PRO A 881 -25.72 50.52 3.29
N ASP A 882 -26.54 50.64 4.33
CA ASP A 882 -26.76 51.87 5.11
C ASP A 882 -25.52 52.30 5.94
N PRO A 883 -25.21 53.61 6.05
CA PRO A 883 -24.07 54.11 6.84
C PRO A 883 -24.17 53.82 8.35
N ASP A 884 -25.37 53.94 8.93
CA ASP A 884 -25.59 53.89 10.39
C ASP A 884 -25.84 52.46 10.92
N SER A 885 -25.39 51.43 10.19
CA SER A 885 -25.45 50.04 10.69
C SER A 885 -24.42 49.81 11.80
N PRO A 886 -24.79 49.27 12.98
CA PRO A 886 -23.84 49.01 14.07
C PRO A 886 -22.74 48.00 13.69
N PHE A 887 -22.96 47.20 12.65
CA PHE A 887 -21.95 46.28 12.11
C PHE A 887 -20.85 46.99 11.31
N ALA A 888 -21.11 48.16 10.72
CA ALA A 888 -20.10 48.97 10.02
C ALA A 888 -19.10 49.58 11.01
N ILE A 889 -19.59 50.06 12.16
CA ILE A 889 -18.77 50.61 13.25
C ILE A 889 -17.81 49.54 13.80
N LEU A 890 -18.30 48.31 14.01
CA LEU A 890 -17.48 47.18 14.43
C LEU A 890 -16.43 46.77 13.38
N ALA A 891 -16.75 46.88 12.08
CA ALA A 891 -15.78 46.64 11.01
C ALA A 891 -14.64 47.68 10.99
N ALA A 892 -14.97 48.96 11.19
CA ALA A 892 -13.97 50.03 11.29
C ALA A 892 -13.06 49.87 12.51
N LEU A 893 -13.62 49.59 13.69
CA LEU A 893 -12.85 49.31 14.93
C LEU A 893 -11.88 48.12 14.77
N LYS A 894 -12.31 47.07 14.05
CA LYS A 894 -11.47 45.91 13.74
C LYS A 894 -10.34 46.24 12.75
N ALA A 895 -10.55 47.19 11.84
CA ALA A 895 -9.52 47.65 10.91
C ALA A 895 -8.43 48.47 11.63
N ASP A 896 -8.78 49.44 12.47
CA ASP A 896 -7.81 50.26 13.21
C ASP A 896 -6.98 49.44 14.21
N MET A 897 -7.59 48.46 14.88
CA MET A 897 -6.87 47.53 15.74
C MET A 897 -5.86 46.65 14.98
N SER A 898 -6.04 46.44 13.67
CA SER A 898 -5.06 45.73 12.84
C SER A 898 -3.88 46.61 12.39
N LYS A 899 -4.09 47.93 12.26
CA LYS A 899 -3.02 48.89 11.95
C LYS A 899 -2.11 49.22 13.15
N LYS A 900 -2.58 49.08 14.39
CA LYS A 900 -1.76 49.25 15.61
C LYS A 900 -0.94 48.01 16.02
N ARG A 901 -0.78 47.03 15.13
CA ARG A 901 -0.03 45.78 15.37
C ARG A 901 0.91 45.40 14.21
N ARG A 902 1.44 46.42 13.52
CA ARG A 902 2.60 46.37 12.63
C ARG A 902 3.54 47.51 12.98
#